data_AF-A0AA88IX07-F1
#
_entry.id   AF-A0AA88IX07-F1
#
_cell.length_a   1.000
_cell.length_b   1.000
_cell.length_c   1.000
_cell.angle_alpha   90.00
_cell.angle_beta   90.00
_cell.angle_gamma   90.00
#
_symmetry.space_group_name_H-M   'P 1'
#
loop_
_entity.id
_entity.type
_entity.pdbx_description
1 polymer ?
#
loop_
_entity_poly.entity_id
_entity_poly.type
_entity_poly.pdbx_seq_one_letter_code
_entity_poly.pdbx_strand_id
1 'polypeptide(L)'
;MLNSNSVGSSGPEDIFEEDSYSPSSYSSYSSSSSVHTLPSLQAKTMCTSCGLDIVDRYLLKVNNLCWHVRCLSCSVCKTSLGRHVSCYIKDTQIFCKLDYFRRYGTRCARCGRNIHSTEWVRRARGSTFHLACFSCTSCKRQLSTGEECGILENRIFCRPHYDIVMENNKRAKDNEYPKIEEKVADKEDSSSTPRPAKRARTSFTVNQLQVMQTQFAKDNNPDAQTLQKLAERTSLSRRVIQVWFQNCRARQKKHITPNPASSAMMTSLAPGQLTPPLMQDLQYTTYISPETPLLTTLTYMDVPPGPLLVQPVLSNSLTQLPQPGDFSVLLGCKFKVHLKVWKQNCSSVHGRKANAQGHQRTPRRHWNGHHQPLPYFRAMFTGELAESRQTEVVIRDIDERAMELLIDFAYTSQVTVEEGNVQTLLPAACLLQLAEIQEACCEFLKRQLDPSNCLGIRAFADTHSCRELLRIADKFTQHNFQEVMESEEFMLLPANQLIDIISSDELNVRSEEQVFNAVMAWVKYSIQERRPQLPQVLQHVRLPLLSPKFLVGTVGSDPLIKSDEECRDLVDEAKNYLLLPQERPLMQGPRTRPRKPIRCGEVLFAVGGWCSGDAISSVERYDPQTNEWRMVASMSKRRCGVGVSVLDDLLYAVGGHDGSSYLNSVERYDPKTNQWSSDVAPTSTCRTSVGVAVLGGYLYAVGGQDGVSCLNIVERYDPKENKWTRVASMSTRRLGVAVAVLGGYLYAVGGSDGTSPLNTVERYNPQENRWHTVSPMGTRRKHLGCAVYQDMIYSVGGRDDTTELSSAERYNPRTNQWSPVVAMTSRRSGVGLAVVNGQLMAVGGFDGTTYLKTIEVYDPDANTWRLYGGMNYRRLGGGVGVIKMTHCESHIW
;
A
#
# COMPACT_ATOMS: atom_id res chain seq x y z
N MET A 1 -68.42 -43.35 8.97
CA MET A 1 -69.86 -43.06 9.20
C MET A 1 -69.96 -41.64 9.72
N LEU A 2 -70.91 -40.83 9.23
CA LEU A 2 -71.41 -39.57 9.81
C LEU A 2 -70.37 -38.43 10.07
N ASN A 3 -70.64 -37.14 9.82
CA ASN A 3 -71.60 -36.52 8.91
C ASN A 3 -71.13 -35.06 8.59
N SER A 4 -71.52 -34.60 7.40
CA SER A 4 -71.99 -33.26 7.02
C SER A 4 -72.63 -32.43 8.15
N ASN A 5 -72.74 -31.08 8.15
CA ASN A 5 -72.73 -30.00 7.13
C ASN A 5 -72.61 -28.62 7.89
N SER A 6 -72.61 -27.37 7.37
CA SER A 6 -72.30 -26.61 6.13
C SER A 6 -72.62 -25.09 6.43
N VAL A 7 -72.59 -24.03 5.61
CA VAL A 7 -72.38 -23.74 4.16
C VAL A 7 -71.69 -22.35 3.99
N GLY A 8 -70.66 -22.22 3.13
CA GLY A 8 -70.31 -20.98 2.39
C GLY A 8 -69.82 -19.73 3.15
N SER A 9 -69.46 -18.60 2.49
CA SER A 9 -69.07 -18.37 1.07
C SER A 9 -68.60 -16.90 0.85
N SER A 10 -67.39 -16.65 0.30
CA SER A 10 -67.06 -15.59 -0.71
C SER A 10 -65.56 -15.14 -0.74
N GLY A 11 -65.00 -14.94 -1.94
CA GLY A 11 -63.82 -14.06 -2.20
C GLY A 11 -62.43 -14.75 -2.37
N PRO A 12 -61.65 -14.51 -3.45
CA PRO A 12 -60.44 -15.29 -3.77
C PRO A 12 -59.10 -14.52 -3.97
N GLU A 13 -57.98 -15.26 -3.83
CA GLU A 13 -56.72 -15.39 -4.67
C GLU A 13 -56.01 -14.13 -5.28
N ASP A 14 -54.73 -14.09 -5.69
CA ASP A 14 -53.61 -15.03 -5.92
C ASP A 14 -52.33 -14.64 -5.09
N ILE A 15 -51.18 -15.34 -4.94
CA ILE A 15 -50.50 -16.53 -5.56
C ILE A 15 -49.54 -16.23 -6.76
N PHE A 16 -48.27 -16.70 -6.70
CA PHE A 16 -47.36 -17.08 -7.82
C PHE A 16 -46.02 -17.66 -7.31
N GLU A 17 -45.40 -18.61 -8.04
CA GLU A 17 -44.21 -19.39 -7.61
C GLU A 17 -43.22 -19.68 -8.78
N GLU A 18 -42.12 -20.42 -8.53
CA GLU A 18 -41.01 -20.74 -9.49
C GLU A 18 -41.37 -21.93 -10.44
N ASP A 19 -40.60 -22.40 -11.44
CA ASP A 19 -39.26 -23.04 -11.35
C ASP A 19 -38.59 -23.20 -12.76
N SER A 20 -37.56 -24.06 -12.84
CA SER A 20 -36.46 -24.19 -13.80
C SER A 20 -36.61 -25.29 -14.87
N TYR A 21 -35.69 -25.37 -15.84
CA TYR A 21 -35.36 -26.62 -16.60
C TYR A 21 -33.98 -26.55 -17.31
N SER A 22 -33.48 -27.69 -17.82
CA SER A 22 -32.15 -27.89 -18.46
C SER A 22 -32.20 -28.74 -19.75
N PRO A 23 -31.12 -28.80 -20.58
CA PRO A 23 -31.20 -29.13 -22.01
C PRO A 23 -30.73 -30.55 -22.42
N SER A 24 -30.82 -30.87 -23.72
CA SER A 24 -30.23 -32.08 -24.36
C SER A 24 -29.74 -31.80 -25.81
N SER A 25 -29.21 -32.84 -26.49
CA SER A 25 -28.04 -32.71 -27.39
C SER A 25 -28.28 -32.73 -28.92
N TYR A 26 -27.20 -32.43 -29.66
CA TYR A 26 -27.09 -32.42 -31.13
C TYR A 26 -27.19 -33.79 -31.82
N SER A 27 -27.51 -33.75 -33.13
CA SER A 27 -27.01 -34.70 -34.13
C SER A 27 -26.52 -33.95 -35.39
N SER A 28 -25.76 -34.62 -36.25
CA SER A 28 -24.92 -34.02 -37.31
C SER A 28 -25.31 -34.49 -38.72
N TYR A 29 -25.01 -33.70 -39.77
CA TYR A 29 -24.35 -34.15 -41.02
C TYR A 29 -23.97 -32.94 -41.91
N SER A 30 -23.37 -33.15 -43.09
CA SER A 30 -22.39 -32.23 -43.69
C SER A 30 -22.68 -31.73 -45.12
N SER A 31 -22.05 -30.58 -45.43
CA SER A 31 -21.47 -30.20 -46.74
C SER A 31 -22.32 -30.21 -48.02
N SER A 32 -22.58 -29.02 -48.58
CA SER A 32 -22.40 -28.73 -50.03
C SER A 32 -22.37 -27.22 -50.31
N SER A 33 -22.11 -26.84 -51.56
CA SER A 33 -21.54 -25.56 -51.99
C SER A 33 -22.55 -24.50 -52.50
N SER A 34 -22.02 -23.28 -52.70
CA SER A 34 -22.29 -22.35 -53.80
C SER A 34 -23.64 -21.58 -53.92
N VAL A 35 -23.54 -20.27 -53.65
CA VAL A 35 -23.85 -19.14 -54.58
C VAL A 35 -25.31 -18.71 -54.88
N HIS A 36 -25.53 -17.40 -54.67
CA HIS A 36 -26.52 -16.46 -55.24
C HIS A 36 -27.99 -16.33 -54.71
N THR A 37 -28.34 -15.04 -54.56
CA THR A 37 -29.65 -14.37 -54.66
C THR A 37 -30.66 -14.37 -53.50
N LEU A 38 -31.34 -13.22 -53.41
CA LEU A 38 -32.35 -12.78 -52.44
C LEU A 38 -33.78 -13.26 -52.84
N PRO A 39 -34.85 -13.01 -52.03
CA PRO A 39 -34.90 -12.43 -50.69
C PRO A 39 -35.67 -13.30 -49.64
N SER A 40 -35.30 -13.17 -48.37
CA SER A 40 -36.20 -13.52 -47.25
C SER A 40 -36.48 -12.27 -46.39
N LEU A 41 -37.69 -12.18 -45.82
CA LEU A 41 -38.11 -11.02 -45.03
C LEU A 41 -37.43 -11.04 -43.65
N GLN A 42 -36.20 -10.53 -43.59
CA GLN A 42 -35.59 -10.18 -42.31
C GLN A 42 -36.35 -9.00 -41.70
N ALA A 43 -37.01 -9.24 -40.56
CA ALA A 43 -37.69 -8.20 -39.81
C ALA A 43 -36.68 -7.10 -39.42
N LYS A 44 -36.87 -5.90 -39.97
CA LYS A 44 -35.99 -4.75 -39.75
C LYS A 44 -35.87 -4.46 -38.25
N THR A 45 -34.64 -4.57 -37.72
CA THR A 45 -34.38 -4.31 -36.29
C THR A 45 -34.30 -2.80 -36.06
N MET A 46 -35.46 -2.18 -35.89
CA MET A 46 -35.56 -0.75 -35.58
C MET A 46 -34.98 -0.44 -34.20
N CYS A 47 -34.24 0.67 -34.08
CA CYS A 47 -33.70 1.13 -32.81
C CYS A 47 -34.79 1.79 -31.95
N THR A 48 -35.02 1.25 -30.75
CA THR A 48 -36.07 1.74 -29.83
C THR A 48 -35.89 3.21 -29.40
N SER A 49 -34.68 3.77 -29.47
CA SER A 49 -34.44 5.19 -29.13
C SER A 49 -34.79 6.19 -30.23
N CYS A 50 -34.80 5.78 -31.51
CA CYS A 50 -34.84 6.73 -32.64
C CYS A 50 -35.69 6.27 -33.83
N GLY A 51 -36.30 5.07 -33.79
CA GLY A 51 -37.21 4.57 -34.83
C GLY A 51 -36.56 4.20 -36.16
N LEU A 52 -35.23 4.29 -36.28
CA LEU A 52 -34.49 3.98 -37.52
C LEU A 52 -33.97 2.55 -37.53
N ASP A 53 -33.86 1.97 -38.73
CA ASP A 53 -33.26 0.65 -38.97
C ASP A 53 -31.80 0.59 -38.48
N ILE A 54 -31.46 -0.45 -37.71
CA ILE A 54 -30.07 -0.65 -37.27
C ILE A 54 -29.25 -1.28 -38.41
N VAL A 55 -28.34 -0.48 -38.97
CA VAL A 55 -27.31 -0.89 -39.94
C VAL A 55 -25.89 -0.88 -39.36
N ASP A 56 -25.74 -0.63 -38.05
CA ASP A 56 -24.46 -0.68 -37.34
C ASP A 56 -23.90 -2.13 -37.34
N ARG A 57 -22.58 -2.30 -37.54
CA ARG A 57 -21.89 -3.62 -37.54
C ARG A 57 -22.14 -4.47 -36.27
N TYR A 58 -22.51 -3.82 -35.17
CA TYR A 58 -22.87 -4.45 -33.91
C TYR A 58 -24.11 -3.75 -33.35
N LEU A 59 -25.15 -4.53 -33.02
CA LEU A 59 -26.35 -4.04 -32.34
C LEU A 59 -26.32 -4.42 -30.85
N LEU A 60 -26.95 -3.60 -30.00
CA LEU A 60 -27.10 -3.90 -28.58
C LEU A 60 -28.54 -4.29 -28.28
N LYS A 61 -28.74 -5.48 -27.70
CA LYS A 61 -30.05 -5.99 -27.28
C LYS A 61 -30.17 -5.91 -25.75
N VAL A 62 -31.13 -5.14 -25.26
CA VAL A 62 -31.37 -4.93 -23.82
C VAL A 62 -32.85 -5.19 -23.54
N ASN A 63 -33.15 -6.20 -22.72
CA ASN A 63 -34.51 -6.63 -22.38
C ASN A 63 -35.44 -6.76 -23.62
N ASN A 64 -34.98 -7.54 -24.60
CA ASN A 64 -35.60 -7.74 -25.91
C ASN A 64 -35.78 -6.51 -26.83
N LEU A 65 -35.36 -5.32 -26.42
CA LEU A 65 -35.33 -4.11 -27.24
C LEU A 65 -33.97 -3.93 -27.92
N CYS A 66 -33.94 -3.42 -29.15
CA CYS A 66 -32.72 -3.26 -29.96
C CYS A 66 -32.27 -1.80 -30.04
N TRP A 67 -30.95 -1.58 -29.96
CA TRP A 67 -30.35 -0.25 -29.86
C TRP A 67 -29.07 -0.13 -30.70
N HIS A 68 -28.90 0.99 -31.40
CA HIS A 68 -27.58 1.41 -31.87
C HIS A 68 -26.63 1.60 -30.68
N VAL A 69 -25.33 1.32 -30.85
CA VAL A 69 -24.30 1.51 -29.80
C VAL A 69 -24.29 2.96 -29.28
N ARG A 70 -24.51 3.93 -30.18
CA ARG A 70 -24.64 5.37 -29.92
C ARG A 70 -25.95 5.79 -29.24
N CYS A 71 -27.05 5.02 -29.43
CA CYS A 71 -28.37 5.37 -28.90
C CYS A 71 -28.63 4.81 -27.50
N LEU A 72 -27.97 3.70 -27.13
CA LEU A 72 -28.07 3.15 -25.78
C LEU A 72 -27.43 4.15 -24.79
N SER A 73 -28.26 4.87 -24.04
CA SER A 73 -27.85 5.94 -23.13
C SER A 73 -28.75 5.98 -21.89
N CYS A 74 -28.26 6.57 -20.79
CA CYS A 74 -29.06 6.71 -19.58
C CYS A 74 -30.13 7.81 -19.73
N SER A 75 -31.40 7.48 -19.50
CA SER A 75 -32.52 8.43 -19.53
C SER A 75 -32.31 9.67 -18.65
N VAL A 76 -31.55 9.55 -17.55
CA VAL A 76 -31.26 10.62 -16.58
C VAL A 76 -30.02 11.43 -16.98
N CYS A 77 -28.82 10.87 -16.86
CA CYS A 77 -27.56 11.60 -17.10
C CYS A 77 -27.09 11.66 -18.56
N LYS A 78 -27.82 11.03 -19.50
CA LYS A 78 -27.52 10.94 -20.95
C LYS A 78 -26.18 10.30 -21.34
N THR A 79 -25.35 9.87 -20.38
CA THR A 79 -24.15 9.06 -20.61
C THR A 79 -24.45 7.86 -21.50
N SER A 80 -23.66 7.65 -22.56
CA SER A 80 -23.76 6.47 -23.41
C SER A 80 -23.38 5.21 -22.61
N LEU A 81 -24.23 4.19 -22.72
CA LEU A 81 -24.07 2.90 -22.06
C LEU A 81 -23.53 1.82 -23.01
N GLY A 82 -23.30 2.15 -24.28
CA GLY A 82 -22.87 1.20 -25.32
C GLY A 82 -21.48 0.57 -25.13
N ARG A 83 -20.70 1.02 -24.13
CA ARG A 83 -19.43 0.41 -23.70
C ARG A 83 -19.49 -0.21 -22.28
N HIS A 84 -20.66 -0.20 -21.63
CA HIS A 84 -20.82 -0.73 -20.28
C HIS A 84 -21.35 -2.18 -20.33
N VAL A 85 -20.68 -3.09 -19.61
CA VAL A 85 -21.05 -4.52 -19.51
C VAL A 85 -22.43 -4.79 -18.90
N SER A 86 -23.07 -3.80 -18.26
CA SER A 86 -24.47 -3.88 -17.85
C SER A 86 -25.12 -2.49 -17.72
N CYS A 87 -26.43 -2.45 -17.95
CA CYS A 87 -27.31 -1.32 -17.68
C CYS A 87 -28.59 -1.81 -17.02
N TYR A 88 -29.31 -0.91 -16.33
CA TYR A 88 -30.55 -1.24 -15.63
C TYR A 88 -31.73 -0.71 -16.44
N ILE A 89 -32.79 -1.51 -16.59
CA ILE A 89 -34.04 -1.07 -17.23
C ILE A 89 -35.16 -1.06 -16.20
N LYS A 90 -36.07 -0.09 -16.31
CA LYS A 90 -37.35 -0.07 -15.59
C LYS A 90 -38.34 0.82 -16.34
N ASP A 91 -39.58 0.37 -16.46
CA ASP A 91 -40.69 1.13 -17.09
C ASP A 91 -40.28 1.66 -18.48
N THR A 92 -39.72 0.75 -19.31
CA THR A 92 -39.03 0.94 -20.61
C THR A 92 -37.85 1.92 -20.65
N GLN A 93 -37.57 2.67 -19.58
CA GLN A 93 -36.44 3.59 -19.47
C GLN A 93 -35.15 2.87 -19.05
N ILE A 94 -34.02 3.29 -19.62
CA ILE A 94 -32.69 2.72 -19.35
C ILE A 94 -31.88 3.66 -18.45
N PHE A 95 -31.22 3.08 -17.46
CA PHE A 95 -30.51 3.76 -16.40
C PHE A 95 -29.07 3.27 -16.29
N CYS A 96 -28.13 4.20 -16.06
CA CYS A 96 -26.82 3.82 -15.53
C CYS A 96 -26.99 3.29 -14.10
N LYS A 97 -26.04 2.46 -13.64
CA LYS A 97 -26.06 1.88 -12.28
C LYS A 97 -26.28 2.95 -11.19
N LEU A 98 -25.62 4.10 -11.31
CA LEU A 98 -25.68 5.18 -10.33
C LEU A 98 -27.08 5.79 -10.20
N ASP A 99 -27.72 6.18 -11.31
CA ASP A 99 -29.03 6.82 -11.29
C ASP A 99 -30.17 5.84 -11.02
N TYR A 100 -30.02 4.56 -11.41
CA TYR A 100 -30.97 3.51 -11.02
C TYR A 100 -31.01 3.35 -9.51
N PHE A 101 -29.85 3.12 -8.87
CA PHE A 101 -29.79 2.98 -7.40
C PHE A 101 -30.14 4.28 -6.67
N ARG A 102 -29.90 5.45 -7.26
CA ARG A 102 -30.35 6.75 -6.73
C ARG A 102 -31.87 6.87 -6.66
N ARG A 103 -32.60 6.44 -7.70
CA ARG A 103 -34.07 6.53 -7.78
C ARG A 103 -34.82 5.35 -7.13
N TYR A 104 -34.32 4.13 -7.28
CA TYR A 104 -35.06 2.90 -6.95
C TYR A 104 -34.34 1.95 -5.96
N GLY A 105 -33.13 2.29 -5.51
CA GLY A 105 -32.40 1.49 -4.53
C GLY A 105 -33.08 1.45 -3.16
N THR A 106 -33.00 0.31 -2.46
CA THR A 106 -33.56 0.12 -1.11
C THR A 106 -33.02 1.18 -0.16
N ARG A 107 -33.90 1.80 0.64
CA ARG A 107 -33.53 2.92 1.54
C ARG A 107 -33.66 2.50 3.00
N CYS A 108 -32.74 2.96 3.85
CA CYS A 108 -32.81 2.71 5.27
C CYS A 108 -33.92 3.53 5.94
N ALA A 109 -34.89 2.86 6.56
CA ALA A 109 -36.08 3.47 7.14
C ALA A 109 -35.82 4.48 8.29
N ARG A 110 -34.58 4.56 8.80
CA ARG A 110 -34.19 5.51 9.87
C ARG A 110 -33.39 6.73 9.39
N CYS A 111 -32.59 6.60 8.33
CA CYS A 111 -31.71 7.68 7.87
C CYS A 111 -31.95 8.13 6.42
N GLY A 112 -32.88 7.49 5.70
CA GLY A 112 -33.24 7.84 4.32
C GLY A 112 -32.15 7.61 3.27
N ARG A 113 -30.95 7.16 3.66
CA ARG A 113 -29.86 6.84 2.72
C ARG A 113 -30.12 5.50 2.05
N ASN A 114 -29.68 5.38 0.80
CA ASN A 114 -29.83 4.19 -0.01
C ASN A 114 -28.75 3.18 0.41
N ILE A 115 -29.17 1.92 0.58
CA ILE A 115 -28.36 0.79 1.02
C ILE A 115 -27.73 0.13 -0.21
N HIS A 116 -26.43 -0.18 -0.17
CA HIS A 116 -25.74 -0.89 -1.24
C HIS A 116 -25.79 -2.42 -1.04
N SER A 117 -25.71 -3.21 -2.12
CA SER A 117 -25.81 -4.68 -2.07
C SER A 117 -24.65 -5.38 -1.33
N THR A 118 -23.60 -4.64 -0.99
CA THR A 118 -22.44 -5.08 -0.22
C THR A 118 -22.51 -4.69 1.26
N GLU A 119 -23.55 -3.96 1.68
CA GLU A 119 -23.72 -3.54 3.07
C GLU A 119 -24.57 -4.55 3.84
N TRP A 120 -24.06 -4.96 5.01
CA TRP A 120 -24.85 -5.77 5.94
C TRP A 120 -26.03 -4.95 6.48
N VAL A 121 -27.20 -5.57 6.50
CA VAL A 121 -28.46 -4.95 6.94
C VAL A 121 -29.12 -5.72 8.08
N ARG A 122 -30.03 -5.04 8.78
CA ARG A 122 -31.04 -5.66 9.64
C ARG A 122 -32.42 -5.33 9.10
N ARG A 123 -33.27 -6.35 8.97
CA ARG A 123 -34.69 -6.23 8.63
C ARG A 123 -35.53 -6.47 9.88
N ALA A 124 -36.57 -5.66 10.10
CA ALA A 124 -37.54 -5.86 11.16
C ALA A 124 -38.88 -5.20 10.78
N ARG A 125 -40.00 -5.93 10.93
CA ARG A 125 -41.36 -5.49 10.54
C ARG A 125 -41.38 -4.82 9.15
N GLY A 126 -40.89 -5.52 8.12
CA GLY A 126 -40.82 -5.06 6.72
C GLY A 126 -39.77 -3.98 6.43
N SER A 127 -39.36 -3.17 7.42
CA SER A 127 -38.35 -2.12 7.25
C SER A 127 -36.92 -2.66 7.25
N THR A 128 -36.07 -2.10 6.38
CA THR A 128 -34.63 -2.40 6.32
C THR A 128 -33.79 -1.26 6.89
N PHE A 129 -32.72 -1.60 7.62
CA PHE A 129 -31.81 -0.66 8.28
C PHE A 129 -30.35 -1.07 8.07
N HIS A 130 -29.43 -0.12 7.91
CA HIS A 130 -27.98 -0.40 8.09
C HIS A 130 -27.73 -0.90 9.53
N LEU A 131 -26.70 -1.72 9.76
CA LEU A 131 -26.36 -2.21 11.11
C LEU A 131 -26.23 -1.08 12.15
N ALA A 132 -25.47 -0.02 11.86
CA ALA A 132 -25.32 1.13 12.74
C ALA A 132 -26.61 1.95 12.93
N CYS A 133 -27.55 1.86 11.98
CA CYS A 133 -28.88 2.46 12.12
C CYS A 133 -29.82 1.62 12.99
N PHE A 134 -29.52 0.33 13.24
CA PHE A 134 -30.30 -0.56 14.09
C PHE A 134 -29.93 -0.39 15.58
N SER A 135 -30.18 0.81 16.12
CA SER A 135 -29.82 1.18 17.49
C SER A 135 -30.96 1.89 18.22
N CYS A 136 -31.07 1.69 19.53
CA CYS A 136 -32.13 2.27 20.35
C CYS A 136 -32.16 3.80 20.23
N THR A 137 -33.33 4.37 19.98
CA THR A 137 -33.49 5.82 19.74
C THR A 137 -33.23 6.65 20.99
N SER A 138 -33.51 6.11 22.18
CA SER A 138 -33.25 6.76 23.47
C SER A 138 -31.76 6.72 23.87
N CYS A 139 -31.16 5.53 24.00
CA CYS A 139 -29.78 5.38 24.52
C CYS A 139 -28.69 5.19 23.45
N LYS A 140 -29.04 5.20 22.16
CA LYS A 140 -28.13 5.02 21.00
C LYS A 140 -27.39 3.69 20.91
N ARG A 141 -27.51 2.78 21.89
CA ARG A 141 -26.93 1.43 21.87
C ARG A 141 -27.45 0.62 20.66
N GLN A 142 -26.53 0.11 19.85
CA GLN A 142 -26.82 -0.82 18.76
C GLN A 142 -27.31 -2.16 19.33
N LEU A 143 -28.26 -2.80 18.63
CA LEU A 143 -28.89 -4.03 19.11
C LEU A 143 -28.42 -5.24 18.30
N SER A 144 -28.05 -6.29 19.02
CA SER A 144 -27.46 -7.53 18.51
C SER A 144 -28.53 -8.52 18.04
N THR A 145 -28.11 -9.67 17.51
CA THR A 145 -29.04 -10.74 17.11
C THR A 145 -29.51 -11.47 18.38
N GLY A 146 -30.80 -11.76 18.50
CA GLY A 146 -31.40 -12.34 19.71
C GLY A 146 -31.81 -11.34 20.80
N GLU A 147 -31.54 -10.04 20.64
CA GLU A 147 -32.06 -9.02 21.57
C GLU A 147 -33.49 -8.59 21.21
N GLU A 148 -34.40 -8.65 22.19
CA GLU A 148 -35.76 -8.10 22.05
C GLU A 148 -35.76 -6.57 21.88
N CYS A 149 -36.47 -6.10 20.86
CA CYS A 149 -36.61 -4.68 20.55
C CYS A 149 -38.04 -4.31 20.14
N GLY A 150 -38.48 -3.14 20.58
CA GLY A 150 -39.75 -2.54 20.17
C GLY A 150 -39.54 -1.55 19.02
N ILE A 151 -40.51 -1.48 18.10
CA ILE A 151 -40.47 -0.56 16.96
C ILE A 151 -41.78 0.23 16.93
N LEU A 152 -41.64 1.55 16.97
CA LEU A 152 -42.72 2.53 16.90
C LEU A 152 -42.36 3.57 15.84
N GLU A 153 -43.21 3.83 14.84
CA GLU A 153 -42.96 4.85 13.79
C GLU A 153 -41.58 4.75 13.12
N ASN A 154 -41.14 3.53 12.74
CA ASN A 154 -39.80 3.22 12.20
C ASN A 154 -38.62 3.56 13.13
N ARG A 155 -38.88 3.96 14.38
CA ARG A 155 -37.88 4.18 15.44
C ARG A 155 -37.74 2.90 16.27
N ILE A 156 -36.50 2.42 16.38
CA ILE A 156 -36.15 1.23 17.15
C ILE A 156 -35.87 1.62 18.60
N PHE A 157 -36.30 0.80 19.55
CA PHE A 157 -36.05 0.92 20.99
C PHE A 157 -35.64 -0.45 21.56
N CYS A 158 -34.65 -0.50 22.46
CA CYS A 158 -34.43 -1.71 23.26
C CYS A 158 -35.57 -1.84 24.28
N ARG A 159 -35.96 -3.08 24.64
CA ARG A 159 -37.11 -3.37 25.52
C ARG A 159 -37.29 -2.37 26.69
N PRO A 160 -36.31 -2.12 27.60
CA PRO A 160 -36.50 -1.18 28.71
C PRO A 160 -36.85 0.27 28.33
N HIS A 161 -36.45 0.75 27.15
CA HIS A 161 -36.80 2.08 26.65
C HIS A 161 -38.09 2.09 25.82
N TYR A 162 -38.51 0.94 25.29
CA TYR A 162 -39.84 0.79 24.70
C TYR A 162 -40.90 0.81 25.80
N ASP A 163 -40.68 0.04 26.87
CA ASP A 163 -41.59 -0.06 28.02
C ASP A 163 -41.83 1.31 28.66
N ILE A 164 -40.78 2.11 28.88
CA ILE A 164 -40.87 3.51 29.37
C ILE A 164 -41.65 4.42 28.42
N VAL A 165 -41.49 4.26 27.09
CA VAL A 165 -42.26 5.04 26.11
C VAL A 165 -43.74 4.66 26.13
N MET A 166 -44.06 3.37 26.30
CA MET A 166 -45.42 2.89 26.44
C MET A 166 -46.08 3.34 27.75
N GLU A 167 -45.35 3.35 28.88
CA GLU A 167 -45.83 3.93 30.14
C GLU A 167 -46.14 5.42 30.01
N ASN A 168 -45.24 6.20 29.42
CA ASN A 168 -45.44 7.63 29.24
C ASN A 168 -46.65 7.91 28.32
N ASN A 169 -46.80 7.16 27.23
CA ASN A 169 -47.96 7.26 26.32
C ASN A 169 -49.28 6.83 26.99
N LYS A 170 -49.24 5.98 28.03
CA LYS A 170 -50.41 5.62 28.82
C LYS A 170 -50.80 6.76 29.76
N ARG A 171 -49.85 7.24 30.58
CA ARG A 171 -50.03 8.39 31.49
C ARG A 171 -50.44 9.68 30.77
N ALA A 172 -50.02 9.86 29.52
CA ALA A 172 -50.45 10.99 28.69
C ALA A 172 -51.96 10.95 28.36
N LYS A 173 -52.55 9.75 28.17
CA LYS A 173 -53.99 9.57 27.95
C LYS A 173 -54.79 9.63 29.26
N ASP A 174 -54.21 9.15 30.35
CA ASP A 174 -54.85 9.19 31.68
C ASP A 174 -55.02 10.64 32.20
N ASN A 175 -54.26 11.62 31.65
CA ASN A 175 -54.31 13.03 32.01
C ASN A 175 -55.31 13.89 31.20
N GLU A 176 -56.07 13.33 30.25
CA GLU A 176 -56.86 14.10 29.27
C GLU A 176 -58.31 14.42 29.72
N TYR A 177 -58.64 14.19 31.00
CA TYR A 177 -59.96 14.48 31.60
C TYR A 177 -59.88 15.41 32.83
N PRO A 178 -60.34 16.68 32.74
CA PRO A 178 -60.35 17.61 33.86
C PRO A 178 -61.61 17.52 34.73
N LYS A 179 -61.46 17.87 36.02
CA LYS A 179 -62.54 18.39 36.90
C LYS A 179 -62.19 19.80 37.36
N ILE A 180 -63.22 20.58 37.71
CA ILE A 180 -63.20 22.05 37.80
C ILE A 180 -63.38 22.50 39.27
N GLU A 181 -63.26 23.82 39.52
CA GLU A 181 -63.53 24.60 40.75
C GLU A 181 -62.27 24.87 41.61
N GLU A 182 -61.68 26.08 41.56
CA GLU A 182 -61.99 27.33 42.31
C GLU A 182 -61.39 27.35 43.75
N LYS A 183 -60.79 28.43 44.31
CA LYS A 183 -60.65 29.87 43.94
C LYS A 183 -59.51 30.59 44.73
N VAL A 184 -58.95 31.69 44.16
CA VAL A 184 -58.46 32.95 44.83
C VAL A 184 -57.11 33.03 45.62
N ALA A 185 -56.21 33.93 45.12
CA ALA A 185 -55.24 34.86 45.78
C ALA A 185 -54.04 34.33 46.64
N ASP A 186 -52.89 35.04 46.81
CA ASP A 186 -52.43 36.35 46.28
C ASP A 186 -50.88 36.52 46.17
N LYS A 187 -50.45 37.55 45.39
CA LYS A 187 -49.19 38.36 45.41
C LYS A 187 -47.74 37.81 45.18
N GLU A 188 -47.03 38.54 44.28
CA GLU A 188 -45.64 39.12 44.33
C GLU A 188 -44.44 38.26 44.85
N ASP A 189 -43.23 38.19 44.27
CA ASP A 189 -42.48 39.05 43.32
C ASP A 189 -41.39 38.24 42.52
N SER A 190 -40.46 38.92 41.83
CA SER A 190 -39.56 38.45 40.77
C SER A 190 -38.37 37.52 41.13
N SER A 191 -37.99 36.64 40.18
CA SER A 191 -36.60 36.43 39.68
C SER A 191 -36.47 35.18 38.77
N SER A 192 -35.28 34.96 38.17
CA SER A 192 -35.01 34.01 37.09
C SER A 192 -34.74 32.55 37.49
N THR A 193 -35.01 31.56 36.61
CA THR A 193 -34.16 30.38 36.21
C THR A 193 -35.01 29.27 35.51
N PRO A 194 -34.62 27.97 35.36
CA PRO A 194 -33.76 27.50 34.27
C PRO A 194 -34.30 26.29 33.45
N ARG A 195 -33.48 25.78 32.51
CA ARG A 195 -33.73 24.55 31.72
C ARG A 195 -33.58 23.25 32.55
N PRO A 196 -34.36 22.18 32.27
CA PRO A 196 -34.10 20.84 32.79
C PRO A 196 -33.21 19.99 31.85
N ALA A 197 -32.60 18.87 32.25
CA ALA A 197 -32.01 18.49 33.54
C ALA A 197 -31.06 17.28 33.29
N LYS A 198 -29.90 17.20 33.96
CA LYS A 198 -29.05 16.00 33.91
C LYS A 198 -29.49 15.00 35.01
N ARG A 199 -29.35 13.69 34.75
CA ARG A 199 -29.72 12.62 35.72
C ARG A 199 -29.03 12.86 37.07
N ALA A 200 -29.79 12.86 38.16
CA ALA A 200 -29.29 13.16 39.50
C ALA A 200 -28.29 12.09 40.00
N ARG A 201 -27.24 12.55 40.70
CA ARG A 201 -26.39 11.72 41.55
C ARG A 201 -27.10 11.56 42.90
N THR A 202 -27.01 10.39 43.52
CA THR A 202 -27.50 10.19 44.90
C THR A 202 -26.78 11.12 45.86
N SER A 203 -27.52 12.08 46.41
CA SER A 203 -27.09 13.00 47.46
C SER A 203 -27.58 12.53 48.83
N PHE A 204 -26.73 12.62 49.83
CA PHE A 204 -27.06 12.35 51.22
C PHE A 204 -27.43 13.66 51.93
N THR A 205 -28.36 13.63 52.88
CA THR A 205 -28.60 14.78 53.76
C THR A 205 -27.44 14.95 54.75
N VAL A 206 -27.29 16.15 55.32
CA VAL A 206 -26.24 16.44 56.32
C VAL A 206 -26.35 15.47 57.51
N ASN A 207 -27.56 15.22 58.01
CA ASN A 207 -27.79 14.28 59.11
C ASN A 207 -27.42 12.83 58.74
N GLN A 208 -27.74 12.38 57.52
CA GLN A 208 -27.33 11.04 57.04
C GLN A 208 -25.81 10.91 56.98
N LEU A 209 -25.12 11.91 56.42
CA LEU A 209 -23.66 11.95 56.37
C LEU A 209 -23.05 11.97 57.77
N GLN A 210 -23.56 12.79 58.68
CA GLN A 210 -23.03 12.93 60.03
C GLN A 210 -23.22 11.65 60.86
N VAL A 211 -24.35 10.94 60.73
CA VAL A 211 -24.54 9.61 61.34
C VAL A 211 -23.55 8.59 60.78
N MET A 212 -23.37 8.55 59.46
CA MET A 212 -22.46 7.60 58.80
C MET A 212 -20.98 7.90 59.09
N GLN A 213 -20.59 9.18 59.17
CA GLN A 213 -19.25 9.63 59.57
C GLN A 213 -18.96 9.35 61.05
N THR A 214 -19.93 9.61 61.94
CA THR A 214 -19.80 9.31 63.38
C THR A 214 -19.62 7.80 63.62
N GLN A 215 -20.26 6.95 62.82
CA GLN A 215 -20.02 5.51 62.89
C GLN A 215 -18.68 5.12 62.25
N PHE A 216 -18.30 5.68 61.10
CA PHE A 216 -17.03 5.41 60.41
C PHE A 216 -15.79 5.77 61.27
N ALA A 217 -15.91 6.79 62.12
CA ALA A 217 -14.88 7.17 63.09
C ALA A 217 -14.74 6.19 64.27
N LYS A 218 -15.76 5.36 64.54
CA LYS A 218 -15.75 4.32 65.59
C LYS A 218 -15.38 2.96 65.03
N ASP A 219 -15.88 2.63 63.86
CA ASP A 219 -15.61 1.40 63.12
C ASP A 219 -15.64 1.70 61.62
N ASN A 220 -14.51 1.51 60.94
CA ASN A 220 -14.39 1.75 59.50
C ASN A 220 -14.91 0.59 58.64
N ASN A 221 -15.21 -0.58 59.21
CA ASN A 221 -15.72 -1.77 58.52
C ASN A 221 -16.85 -2.49 59.29
N PRO A 222 -18.01 -1.82 59.50
CA PRO A 222 -19.13 -2.36 60.26
C PRO A 222 -19.70 -3.65 59.69
N ASP A 223 -20.11 -4.50 60.63
CA ASP A 223 -20.64 -5.84 60.38
C ASP A 223 -22.05 -5.83 59.76
N ALA A 224 -22.56 -7.04 59.49
CA ALA A 224 -23.89 -7.27 58.93
C ALA A 224 -25.03 -6.67 59.76
N GLN A 225 -24.94 -6.69 61.10
CA GLN A 225 -25.99 -6.20 62.00
C GLN A 225 -25.88 -4.68 62.23
N THR A 226 -24.67 -4.12 62.30
CA THR A 226 -24.45 -2.67 62.39
C THR A 226 -24.87 -1.95 61.11
N LEU A 227 -24.55 -2.50 59.93
CA LEU A 227 -25.02 -1.98 58.63
C LEU A 227 -26.55 -1.98 58.51
N GLN A 228 -27.23 -2.91 59.18
CA GLN A 228 -28.70 -2.97 59.24
C GLN A 228 -29.27 -1.84 60.12
N LYS A 229 -28.77 -1.69 61.35
CA LYS A 229 -29.15 -0.61 62.27
C LYS A 229 -28.88 0.79 61.71
N LEU A 230 -27.84 0.94 60.87
CA LEU A 230 -27.58 2.19 60.14
C LEU A 230 -28.60 2.45 59.03
N ALA A 231 -29.05 1.42 58.31
CA ALA A 231 -30.06 1.55 57.25
C ALA A 231 -31.40 2.04 57.82
N GLU A 232 -31.84 1.44 58.92
CA GLU A 232 -33.03 1.86 59.68
C GLU A 232 -32.91 3.31 60.19
N ARG A 233 -31.77 3.67 60.81
CA ARG A 233 -31.55 5.02 61.37
C ARG A 233 -31.34 6.14 60.36
N THR A 234 -31.04 5.83 59.09
CA THR A 234 -30.79 6.84 58.04
C THR A 234 -31.81 6.81 56.91
N SER A 235 -32.71 5.82 56.90
CA SER A 235 -33.64 5.51 55.81
C SER A 235 -32.94 5.29 54.45
N LEU A 236 -31.66 4.91 54.46
CA LEU A 236 -30.87 4.59 53.28
C LEU A 236 -30.76 3.07 53.12
N SER A 237 -30.78 2.56 51.89
CA SER A 237 -30.62 1.12 51.70
C SER A 237 -29.21 0.66 52.14
N ARG A 238 -29.17 -0.50 52.80
CA ARG A 238 -27.95 -1.14 53.31
C ARG A 238 -26.82 -1.23 52.28
N ARG A 239 -27.15 -1.41 50.99
CA ARG A 239 -26.18 -1.44 49.88
C ARG A 239 -25.54 -0.08 49.62
N VAL A 240 -26.29 1.02 49.73
CA VAL A 240 -25.74 2.38 49.57
C VAL A 240 -24.79 2.72 50.71
N ILE A 241 -25.15 2.36 51.95
CA ILE A 241 -24.28 2.54 53.13
C ILE A 241 -23.00 1.72 52.98
N GLN A 242 -23.11 0.43 52.61
CA GLN A 242 -21.96 -0.45 52.38
C GLN A 242 -20.98 0.15 51.34
N VAL A 243 -21.49 0.65 50.21
CA VAL A 243 -20.67 1.28 49.16
C VAL A 243 -20.06 2.61 49.62
N TRP A 244 -20.75 3.38 50.47
CA TRP A 244 -20.18 4.59 51.07
C TRP A 244 -19.00 4.26 52.00
N PHE A 245 -19.15 3.27 52.89
CA PHE A 245 -18.07 2.81 53.78
C PHE A 245 -16.86 2.28 52.99
N GLN A 246 -17.09 1.51 51.92
CA GLN A 246 -16.03 1.05 51.00
C GLN A 246 -15.28 2.23 50.35
N ASN A 247 -16.00 3.24 49.85
CA ASN A 247 -15.41 4.43 49.24
C ASN A 247 -14.65 5.29 50.26
N CYS A 248 -15.10 5.38 51.51
CA CYS A 248 -14.39 6.11 52.56
C CYS A 248 -13.09 5.41 52.98
N ARG A 249 -13.08 4.07 53.12
CA ARG A 249 -11.83 3.31 53.31
C ARG A 249 -10.86 3.46 52.13
N ALA A 250 -11.38 3.45 50.89
CA ALA A 250 -10.58 3.66 49.68
C ALA A 250 -9.99 5.09 49.60
N ARG A 251 -10.63 6.09 50.23
CA ARG A 251 -10.07 7.44 50.40
C ARG A 251 -9.01 7.50 51.49
N GLN A 252 -9.25 6.90 52.67
CA GLN A 252 -8.23 6.84 53.74
C GLN A 252 -6.93 6.17 53.26
N LYS A 253 -7.02 5.04 52.52
CA LYS A 253 -5.85 4.38 51.93
C LYS A 253 -5.07 5.23 50.91
N LYS A 254 -5.60 6.37 50.45
CA LYS A 254 -4.91 7.32 49.56
C LYS A 254 -4.30 8.53 50.29
N HIS A 255 -4.51 8.66 51.60
CA HIS A 255 -3.95 9.74 52.43
C HIS A 255 -2.92 9.27 53.46
N ILE A 256 -2.52 7.98 53.42
CA ILE A 256 -1.46 7.43 54.28
C ILE A 256 -0.31 6.92 53.40
N THR A 257 0.56 7.85 52.99
CA THR A 257 1.95 7.58 52.60
C THR A 257 2.73 8.90 52.68
N PRO A 258 3.87 9.02 53.42
CA PRO A 258 4.48 10.32 53.71
C PRO A 258 5.40 10.84 52.60
N ASN A 259 5.64 12.15 52.62
CA ASN A 259 6.71 12.81 51.84
C ASN A 259 8.07 12.63 52.56
N PRO A 260 9.20 12.46 51.87
CA PRO A 260 10.47 12.05 52.49
C PRO A 260 11.30 13.22 53.03
N ALA A 261 11.99 12.99 54.15
CA ALA A 261 13.10 13.82 54.64
C ALA A 261 14.11 12.98 55.46
N SER A 262 15.37 13.40 55.43
CA SER A 262 16.50 13.00 56.32
C SER A 262 16.91 11.51 56.45
N SER A 263 18.13 11.24 55.95
CA SER A 263 19.25 10.58 56.65
C SER A 263 19.47 9.04 56.62
N ALA A 264 20.73 8.69 56.29
CA ALA A 264 21.58 7.59 56.80
C ALA A 264 21.31 6.07 56.51
N MET A 265 22.15 5.53 55.59
CA MET A 265 23.08 4.39 55.76
C MET A 265 22.63 2.92 56.05
N MET A 266 23.59 2.01 55.77
CA MET A 266 23.75 0.59 56.19
C MET A 266 22.99 -0.56 55.47
N THR A 267 23.64 -1.07 54.42
CA THR A 267 24.06 -2.50 54.22
C THR A 267 23.12 -3.71 54.46
N SER A 268 22.96 -4.50 53.36
CA SER A 268 23.38 -5.92 53.21
C SER A 268 22.36 -7.09 53.25
N LEU A 269 22.77 -8.15 52.51
CA LEU A 269 22.45 -9.58 52.57
C LEU A 269 21.11 -10.15 52.01
N ALA A 270 21.29 -11.22 51.23
CA ALA A 270 20.37 -12.33 50.91
C ALA A 270 20.97 -13.61 51.55
N PRO A 271 20.53 -14.90 51.34
CA PRO A 271 19.62 -15.47 50.33
C PRO A 271 18.65 -16.59 50.85
N GLY A 272 18.06 -17.38 49.94
CA GLY A 272 17.33 -18.66 50.20
C GLY A 272 15.97 -18.72 49.47
N GLN A 273 15.79 -19.45 48.36
CA GLN A 273 15.54 -20.91 48.21
C GLN A 273 14.25 -21.44 48.86
N LEU A 274 13.31 -21.93 48.03
CA LEU A 274 12.84 -23.34 47.95
C LEU A 274 11.79 -23.53 46.83
N THR A 275 11.47 -24.78 46.47
CA THR A 275 10.66 -25.14 45.28
C THR A 275 9.36 -25.92 45.62
N PRO A 276 8.73 -26.78 44.78
CA PRO A 276 7.26 -26.80 44.62
C PRO A 276 6.56 -27.92 45.44
N PRO A 277 5.26 -28.18 45.20
CA PRO A 277 4.94 -29.47 44.57
C PRO A 277 3.83 -29.41 43.48
N LEU A 278 3.52 -30.59 42.93
CA LEU A 278 2.59 -30.89 41.83
C LEU A 278 1.42 -31.80 42.32
N MET A 279 0.54 -32.20 41.39
CA MET A 279 -0.53 -33.22 41.47
C MET A 279 -1.95 -32.81 41.94
N GLN A 280 -3.03 -33.49 41.54
CA GLN A 280 -3.34 -34.16 40.24
C GLN A 280 -4.88 -34.42 40.12
N ASP A 281 -5.33 -34.67 38.88
CA ASP A 281 -6.63 -35.14 38.37
C ASP A 281 -7.59 -35.93 39.27
N LEU A 282 -8.89 -35.82 38.95
CA LEU A 282 -9.76 -37.00 38.82
C LEU A 282 -10.87 -36.79 37.77
N GLN A 283 -11.27 -37.87 37.10
CA GLN A 283 -12.18 -37.95 35.93
C GLN A 283 -13.57 -38.51 36.38
N TYR A 284 -14.66 -38.57 35.60
CA TYR A 284 -14.92 -39.44 34.44
C TYR A 284 -16.28 -39.12 33.75
N THR A 285 -16.34 -39.06 32.41
CA THR A 285 -17.33 -39.65 31.42
C THR A 285 -18.88 -39.59 31.65
N THR A 286 -19.84 -39.66 30.70
CA THR A 286 -19.95 -39.97 29.23
C THR A 286 -21.34 -39.43 28.69
N TYR A 287 -22.13 -39.87 27.67
CA TYR A 287 -22.16 -41.00 26.69
C TYR A 287 -22.98 -40.61 25.39
N ILE A 288 -22.40 -40.84 24.19
CA ILE A 288 -22.91 -41.08 22.80
C ILE A 288 -24.25 -40.49 22.21
N SER A 289 -24.11 -40.06 20.92
CA SER A 289 -24.98 -39.99 19.70
C SER A 289 -26.23 -40.92 19.54
N PRO A 290 -27.03 -40.91 18.43
CA PRO A 290 -26.84 -40.44 17.03
C PRO A 290 -27.94 -39.44 16.53
N GLU A 291 -28.15 -39.03 15.25
CA GLU A 291 -27.98 -39.64 13.90
C GLU A 291 -27.57 -38.67 12.76
N THR A 292 -27.30 -39.27 11.58
CA THR A 292 -26.98 -38.64 10.28
C THR A 292 -27.78 -39.29 9.15
N PRO A 293 -27.91 -38.64 7.99
CA PRO A 293 -27.34 -39.24 6.76
C PRO A 293 -26.43 -38.23 6.02
N LEU A 294 -25.25 -38.59 5.49
CA LEU A 294 -24.98 -39.44 4.31
C LEU A 294 -25.66 -38.88 3.03
N LEU A 295 -25.02 -38.12 2.12
CA LEU A 295 -23.72 -38.22 1.40
C LEU A 295 -23.82 -39.10 0.13
N THR A 296 -23.61 -38.50 -1.04
CA THR A 296 -23.50 -39.23 -2.33
C THR A 296 -22.49 -38.60 -3.30
N THR A 297 -21.85 -39.45 -4.09
CA THR A 297 -20.83 -39.16 -5.13
C THR A 297 -21.20 -39.88 -6.43
N LEU A 298 -20.66 -39.57 -7.62
CA LEU A 298 -19.50 -38.72 -7.95
C LEU A 298 -19.95 -37.50 -8.80
N THR A 299 -19.42 -37.00 -9.94
CA THR A 299 -18.41 -37.43 -10.94
C THR A 299 -17.68 -36.20 -11.52
N TYR A 300 -16.63 -36.45 -12.30
CA TYR A 300 -16.07 -35.56 -13.34
C TYR A 300 -16.03 -36.37 -14.64
N MET A 301 -16.20 -35.73 -15.80
CA MET A 301 -15.90 -36.33 -17.11
C MET A 301 -15.30 -35.26 -18.04
N ASP A 302 -14.00 -35.35 -18.30
CA ASP A 302 -13.40 -34.81 -19.53
C ASP A 302 -13.83 -35.69 -20.73
N VAL A 303 -13.87 -35.22 -21.98
CA VAL A 303 -12.79 -35.26 -23.02
C VAL A 303 -13.54 -35.10 -24.37
N PRO A 304 -13.00 -34.58 -25.50
CA PRO A 304 -11.83 -33.73 -25.76
C PRO A 304 -12.18 -32.41 -26.51
N PRO A 305 -11.18 -31.58 -26.87
CA PRO A 305 -11.15 -30.85 -28.12
C PRO A 305 -10.32 -31.61 -29.17
N GLY A 306 -10.97 -32.07 -30.25
CA GLY A 306 -10.29 -32.55 -31.46
C GLY A 306 -9.76 -31.38 -32.31
N PRO A 307 -8.85 -31.62 -33.27
CA PRO A 307 -8.09 -30.55 -33.93
C PRO A 307 -8.94 -29.75 -34.92
N LEU A 308 -8.86 -28.41 -34.85
CA LEU A 308 -9.24 -27.51 -35.93
C LEU A 308 -8.02 -26.73 -36.41
N LEU A 309 -7.64 -27.00 -37.65
CA LEU A 309 -6.66 -26.24 -38.40
C LEU A 309 -7.20 -24.83 -38.66
N VAL A 310 -6.48 -23.80 -38.19
CA VAL A 310 -6.62 -22.43 -38.67
C VAL A 310 -5.32 -22.04 -39.35
N GLN A 311 -5.39 -21.73 -40.65
CA GLN A 311 -4.24 -21.28 -41.42
C GLN A 311 -3.83 -19.86 -40.98
N PRO A 312 -2.53 -19.55 -40.85
CA PRO A 312 -2.08 -18.17 -40.68
C PRO A 312 -2.40 -17.35 -41.93
N VAL A 313 -3.02 -16.18 -41.75
CA VAL A 313 -3.04 -15.15 -42.79
C VAL A 313 -1.67 -14.46 -42.78
N LEU A 314 -1.00 -14.43 -43.93
CA LEU A 314 0.27 -13.73 -44.11
C LEU A 314 0.09 -12.21 -44.03
N SER A 315 0.72 -11.55 -43.05
CA SER A 315 1.11 -10.14 -43.17
C SER A 315 2.22 -9.73 -42.21
N ASN A 316 3.33 -9.29 -42.80
CA ASN A 316 4.45 -8.50 -42.26
C ASN A 316 5.59 -9.26 -41.56
N SER A 317 6.76 -9.16 -42.19
CA SER A 317 8.01 -9.81 -41.79
C SER A 317 8.87 -8.89 -40.91
N LEU A 318 9.28 -9.41 -39.76
CA LEU A 318 10.50 -9.07 -39.02
C LEU A 318 10.87 -10.31 -38.17
N THR A 319 12.01 -10.27 -37.48
CA THR A 319 12.47 -11.31 -36.51
C THR A 319 12.45 -12.77 -36.98
N GLN A 320 13.49 -13.18 -37.71
CA GLN A 320 14.10 -14.50 -37.53
C GLN A 320 15.61 -14.33 -37.32
N LEU A 321 16.13 -14.84 -36.20
CA LEU A 321 17.55 -15.10 -35.96
C LEU A 321 17.76 -16.61 -35.87
N PRO A 322 18.88 -17.18 -36.35
CA PRO A 322 19.09 -18.63 -36.33
C PRO A 322 19.35 -19.18 -34.91
N GLN A 323 18.95 -20.44 -34.69
CA GLN A 323 19.38 -21.22 -33.53
C GLN A 323 20.90 -21.51 -33.58
N PRO A 324 21.58 -21.68 -32.42
CA PRO A 324 23.01 -21.96 -32.37
C PRO A 324 23.34 -23.42 -32.75
N GLY A 325 23.26 -23.73 -34.05
CA GLY A 325 23.62 -25.03 -34.63
C GLY A 325 24.43 -24.92 -35.92
N ASP A 326 23.98 -24.09 -36.87
CA ASP A 326 24.58 -24.00 -38.21
C ASP A 326 25.55 -22.82 -38.37
N PHE A 327 26.75 -22.95 -37.77
CA PHE A 327 27.92 -22.14 -38.17
C PHE A 327 28.91 -22.95 -39.01
N SER A 328 28.42 -23.41 -40.16
CA SER A 328 29.28 -23.73 -41.31
C SER A 328 28.77 -22.96 -42.53
N VAL A 329 29.67 -22.55 -43.42
CA VAL A 329 29.38 -21.79 -44.65
C VAL A 329 28.86 -20.36 -44.44
N LEU A 330 29.66 -19.52 -43.77
CA LEU A 330 29.86 -18.14 -44.28
C LEU A 330 30.97 -18.19 -45.35
N LEU A 331 30.66 -17.78 -46.58
CA LEU A 331 31.65 -17.69 -47.64
C LEU A 331 32.69 -16.61 -47.30
N GLY A 332 33.97 -16.99 -47.24
CA GLY A 332 35.03 -16.07 -46.82
C GLY A 332 35.30 -14.95 -47.83
N CYS A 333 34.67 -13.79 -47.63
CA CYS A 333 35.00 -12.54 -48.32
C CYS A 333 36.44 -12.13 -48.00
N LYS A 334 37.31 -12.10 -49.02
CA LYS A 334 38.75 -11.81 -48.86
C LYS A 334 39.03 -10.32 -49.10
N PHE A 335 38.97 -9.50 -48.05
CA PHE A 335 39.41 -8.11 -48.19
C PHE A 335 40.92 -8.00 -48.40
N LYS A 336 41.33 -7.09 -49.29
CA LYS A 336 42.74 -6.82 -49.64
C LYS A 336 43.10 -5.38 -49.26
N VAL A 337 43.44 -5.15 -48.00
CA VAL A 337 43.88 -3.82 -47.55
C VAL A 337 45.28 -3.53 -48.10
N HIS A 338 45.43 -2.47 -48.90
CA HIS A 338 46.69 -2.17 -49.60
C HIS A 338 47.66 -1.38 -48.71
N LEU A 339 48.21 -2.08 -47.71
CA LEU A 339 48.92 -1.57 -46.52
C LEU A 339 50.24 -0.79 -46.74
N LYS A 340 50.57 -0.37 -47.96
CA LYS A 340 51.82 0.35 -48.29
C LYS A 340 52.02 1.61 -47.42
N VAL A 341 50.97 2.41 -47.23
CA VAL A 341 51.00 3.65 -46.43
C VAL A 341 51.21 3.35 -44.94
N TRP A 342 50.50 2.37 -44.40
CA TRP A 342 50.58 2.00 -42.97
C TRP A 342 51.93 1.37 -42.61
N LYS A 343 52.48 0.48 -43.45
CA LYS A 343 53.83 -0.09 -43.21
C LYS A 343 54.93 0.97 -43.20
N GLN A 344 54.87 1.96 -44.11
CA GLN A 344 55.83 3.07 -44.11
C GLN A 344 55.71 3.94 -42.86
N ASN A 345 54.50 4.25 -42.40
CA ASN A 345 54.28 5.05 -41.20
C ASN A 345 54.72 4.34 -39.91
N CYS A 346 54.44 3.04 -39.75
CA CYS A 346 54.95 2.27 -38.60
C CYS A 346 56.49 2.19 -38.58
N SER A 347 57.13 2.02 -39.73
CA SER A 347 58.60 1.96 -39.85
C SER A 347 59.28 3.30 -39.54
N SER A 348 58.63 4.42 -39.90
CA SER A 348 59.15 5.79 -39.72
C SER A 348 59.56 6.12 -38.28
N VAL A 349 58.85 5.55 -37.29
CA VAL A 349 59.05 5.83 -35.86
C VAL A 349 60.43 5.38 -35.36
N HIS A 350 61.04 4.36 -35.98
CA HIS A 350 62.38 3.89 -35.60
C HIS A 350 63.54 4.73 -36.17
N GLY A 351 63.31 5.58 -37.17
CA GLY A 351 64.38 6.20 -37.97
C GLY A 351 65.16 7.35 -37.32
N ARG A 352 64.76 7.87 -36.16
CA ARG A 352 65.30 9.13 -35.60
C ARG A 352 66.33 8.95 -34.48
N LYS A 353 67.47 8.31 -34.79
CA LYS A 353 68.70 8.33 -33.97
C LYS A 353 70.00 8.38 -34.80
N ALA A 354 70.22 9.47 -35.55
CA ALA A 354 71.54 9.86 -36.04
C ALA A 354 71.60 11.34 -36.45
N ASN A 355 72.80 11.93 -36.34
CA ASN A 355 73.30 13.18 -36.95
C ASN A 355 72.41 14.43 -36.97
N ALA A 356 72.78 15.40 -36.13
CA ALA A 356 72.50 16.82 -36.37
C ALA A 356 73.68 17.48 -37.09
N GLN A 357 73.42 18.13 -38.25
CA GLN A 357 74.12 19.30 -38.83
C GLN A 357 73.63 19.52 -40.28
N GLY A 358 73.72 20.77 -40.79
CA GLY A 358 73.68 21.03 -42.25
C GLY A 358 72.35 21.48 -42.89
N HIS A 359 72.04 22.77 -42.76
CA HIS A 359 71.41 23.66 -43.76
C HIS A 359 70.25 23.18 -44.69
N GLN A 360 69.07 23.80 -44.46
CA GLN A 360 68.05 24.23 -45.43
C GLN A 360 67.75 23.40 -46.71
N ARG A 361 66.54 22.82 -46.77
CA ARG A 361 65.65 22.95 -47.96
C ARG A 361 64.17 22.80 -47.57
N THR A 362 63.35 23.78 -48.01
CA THR A 362 61.87 23.85 -48.07
C THR A 362 61.02 22.83 -47.25
N PRO A 363 60.21 23.27 -46.27
CA PRO A 363 59.28 22.38 -45.58
C PRO A 363 58.08 22.01 -46.47
N ARG A 364 57.96 20.73 -46.84
CA ARG A 364 56.63 20.16 -47.16
C ARG A 364 55.79 20.09 -45.87
N ARG A 365 54.47 20.23 -46.01
CA ARG A 365 53.51 20.38 -44.90
C ARG A 365 53.72 19.31 -43.82
N HIS A 366 53.87 19.75 -42.57
CA HIS A 366 53.95 18.85 -41.42
C HIS A 366 52.61 18.16 -41.16
N TRP A 367 52.65 16.85 -40.92
CA TRP A 367 51.57 16.12 -40.27
C TRP A 367 51.65 16.36 -38.76
N ASN A 368 50.91 17.35 -38.26
CA ASN A 368 50.74 17.61 -36.83
C ASN A 368 49.29 17.26 -36.43
N GLY A 369 49.06 16.03 -35.97
CA GLY A 369 47.74 15.54 -35.58
C GLY A 369 47.78 14.10 -35.09
N HIS A 370 47.10 13.83 -33.98
CA HIS A 370 47.18 12.68 -33.05
C HIS A 370 46.95 11.24 -33.57
N HIS A 371 47.03 10.95 -34.88
CA HIS A 371 46.72 9.61 -35.41
C HIS A 371 47.78 8.56 -35.01
N GLN A 372 47.51 7.79 -33.95
CA GLN A 372 48.22 6.54 -33.67
C GLN A 372 47.69 5.42 -34.59
N PRO A 373 48.55 4.52 -35.10
CA PRO A 373 48.09 3.31 -35.77
C PRO A 373 47.37 2.41 -34.75
N LEU A 374 46.17 1.97 -35.13
CA LEU A 374 45.29 1.06 -34.38
C LEU A 374 46.06 -0.06 -33.64
N PRO A 375 45.82 -0.32 -32.34
CA PRO A 375 46.64 -1.24 -31.55
C PRO A 375 46.80 -2.63 -32.16
N TYR A 376 45.71 -3.20 -32.70
CA TYR A 376 45.70 -4.48 -33.41
C TYR A 376 46.67 -4.51 -34.60
N PHE A 377 46.58 -3.53 -35.51
CA PHE A 377 47.47 -3.45 -36.67
C PHE A 377 48.89 -3.05 -36.30
N ARG A 378 49.07 -2.26 -35.24
CA ARG A 378 50.40 -1.96 -34.69
C ARG A 378 51.07 -3.25 -34.22
N ALA A 379 50.38 -4.12 -33.48
CA ALA A 379 50.91 -5.42 -33.07
C ALA A 379 51.21 -6.31 -34.31
N MET A 380 50.27 -6.42 -35.24
CA MET A 380 50.41 -7.22 -36.47
C MET A 380 51.60 -6.81 -37.35
N PHE A 381 51.92 -5.52 -37.44
CA PHE A 381 52.98 -5.00 -38.31
C PHE A 381 54.28 -4.60 -37.60
N THR A 382 54.37 -4.71 -36.27
CA THR A 382 55.62 -4.49 -35.51
C THR A 382 56.14 -5.72 -34.77
N GLY A 383 55.35 -6.80 -34.67
CA GLY A 383 55.85 -8.12 -34.27
C GLY A 383 56.45 -8.94 -35.44
N GLU A 384 57.15 -10.03 -35.14
CA GLU A 384 57.78 -10.92 -36.13
C GLU A 384 56.80 -11.84 -36.88
N LEU A 385 55.50 -11.52 -36.85
CA LEU A 385 54.41 -12.28 -37.47
C LEU A 385 54.55 -12.33 -39.01
N ALA A 386 54.04 -13.36 -39.67
CA ALA A 386 54.23 -13.57 -41.11
C ALA A 386 53.58 -12.45 -41.96
N GLU A 387 52.49 -11.89 -41.46
CA GLU A 387 51.72 -10.76 -41.99
C GLU A 387 52.57 -9.48 -42.11
N SER A 388 53.58 -9.31 -41.23
CA SER A 388 54.56 -8.22 -41.31
C SER A 388 55.34 -8.21 -42.64
N ARG A 389 55.43 -9.36 -43.32
CA ARG A 389 56.16 -9.54 -44.60
C ARG A 389 55.26 -9.55 -45.84
N GLN A 390 53.94 -9.72 -45.69
CA GLN A 390 52.98 -9.81 -46.80
C GLN A 390 52.56 -8.42 -47.35
N THR A 391 52.25 -8.30 -48.64
CA THR A 391 51.84 -7.03 -49.27
C THR A 391 50.34 -6.72 -49.16
N GLU A 392 49.56 -7.75 -48.84
CA GLU A 392 48.12 -7.74 -48.60
C GLU A 392 47.88 -8.68 -47.42
N VAL A 393 46.90 -8.40 -46.56
CA VAL A 393 46.51 -9.29 -45.46
C VAL A 393 44.99 -9.45 -45.50
N VAL A 394 44.52 -10.69 -45.43
CA VAL A 394 43.09 -11.01 -45.38
C VAL A 394 42.65 -11.08 -43.92
N ILE A 395 41.93 -10.05 -43.50
CA ILE A 395 41.21 -10.05 -42.23
C ILE A 395 39.97 -10.96 -42.40
N ARG A 396 39.57 -11.64 -41.34
CA ARG A 396 38.36 -12.47 -41.27
C ARG A 396 37.47 -11.96 -40.13
N ASP A 397 36.22 -12.43 -40.12
CA ASP A 397 35.32 -12.29 -38.98
C ASP A 397 34.98 -10.83 -38.61
N ILE A 398 35.06 -9.93 -39.60
CA ILE A 398 34.61 -8.53 -39.57
C ILE A 398 33.73 -8.28 -40.81
N ASP A 399 32.62 -7.57 -40.62
CA ASP A 399 31.74 -7.10 -41.70
C ASP A 399 32.39 -5.98 -42.55
N GLU A 400 32.08 -5.93 -43.85
CA GLU A 400 32.66 -4.97 -44.79
C GLU A 400 32.38 -3.51 -44.40
N ARG A 401 31.13 -3.19 -44.02
CA ARG A 401 30.73 -1.83 -43.66
C ARG A 401 31.26 -1.43 -42.28
N ALA A 402 31.28 -2.36 -41.33
CA ALA A 402 31.96 -2.15 -40.06
C ALA A 402 33.46 -1.86 -40.27
N MET A 403 34.15 -2.59 -41.15
CA MET A 403 35.56 -2.36 -41.45
C MET A 403 35.79 -0.99 -42.11
N GLU A 404 34.91 -0.57 -43.04
CA GLU A 404 34.96 0.74 -43.69
C GLU A 404 34.81 1.87 -42.66
N LEU A 405 33.77 1.84 -41.81
CA LEU A 405 33.55 2.83 -40.75
C LEU A 405 34.72 2.92 -39.76
N LEU A 406 35.37 1.79 -39.42
CA LEU A 406 36.52 1.77 -38.50
C LEU A 406 37.82 2.28 -39.17
N ILE A 407 37.95 2.17 -40.49
CA ILE A 407 39.03 2.80 -41.26
C ILE A 407 38.82 4.30 -41.37
N ASP A 408 37.60 4.74 -41.69
CA ASP A 408 37.26 6.16 -41.77
C ASP A 408 37.38 6.86 -40.41
N PHE A 409 36.99 6.20 -39.30
CA PHE A 409 37.28 6.68 -37.96
C PHE A 409 38.79 6.87 -37.72
N ALA A 410 39.65 5.97 -38.18
CA ALA A 410 41.09 6.11 -37.98
C ALA A 410 41.69 7.35 -38.71
N TYR A 411 41.06 7.82 -39.79
CA TYR A 411 41.46 9.02 -40.52
C TYR A 411 40.73 10.31 -40.10
N THR A 412 39.48 10.22 -39.63
CA THR A 412 38.61 11.37 -39.33
C THR A 412 38.40 11.63 -37.84
N SER A 413 38.63 10.62 -37.00
CA SER A 413 38.23 10.56 -35.58
C SER A 413 36.73 10.79 -35.34
N GLN A 414 35.88 10.41 -36.30
CA GLN A 414 34.42 10.47 -36.19
C GLN A 414 33.78 9.15 -36.62
N VAL A 415 32.70 8.74 -35.94
CA VAL A 415 31.87 7.58 -36.27
C VAL A 415 30.46 7.82 -35.74
N THR A 416 29.42 7.47 -36.49
CA THR A 416 28.03 7.47 -36.00
C THR A 416 27.63 6.07 -35.56
N VAL A 417 27.05 5.96 -34.37
CA VAL A 417 26.50 4.70 -33.84
C VAL A 417 24.98 4.74 -33.98
N GLU A 418 24.43 3.76 -34.69
CA GLU A 418 23.04 3.70 -35.11
C GLU A 418 22.50 2.28 -34.96
N GLU A 419 21.19 2.11 -34.86
CA GLU A 419 20.53 0.81 -34.62
C GLU A 419 20.92 -0.24 -35.67
N GLY A 420 21.04 0.18 -36.94
CA GLY A 420 21.44 -0.67 -38.06
C GLY A 420 22.94 -0.95 -38.19
N ASN A 421 23.81 -0.36 -37.36
CA ASN A 421 25.26 -0.58 -37.41
C ASN A 421 25.86 -1.10 -36.10
N VAL A 422 25.25 -0.86 -34.94
CA VAL A 422 25.82 -1.21 -33.63
C VAL A 422 26.09 -2.71 -33.47
N GLN A 423 25.29 -3.57 -34.12
CA GLN A 423 25.44 -5.02 -34.09
C GLN A 423 26.69 -5.54 -34.83
N THR A 424 27.13 -4.87 -35.91
CA THR A 424 28.36 -5.24 -36.64
C THR A 424 29.58 -4.41 -36.21
N LEU A 425 29.36 -3.19 -35.72
CA LEU A 425 30.39 -2.27 -35.27
C LEU A 425 31.00 -2.66 -33.92
N LEU A 426 30.19 -3.08 -32.93
CA LEU A 426 30.72 -3.47 -31.60
C LEU A 426 31.65 -4.71 -31.65
N PRO A 427 31.32 -5.82 -32.35
CA PRO A 427 32.23 -6.97 -32.45
C PRO A 427 33.54 -6.62 -33.14
N ALA A 428 33.47 -5.82 -34.22
CA ALA A 428 34.64 -5.34 -34.95
C ALA A 428 35.52 -4.42 -34.09
N ALA A 429 34.92 -3.51 -33.31
CA ALA A 429 35.63 -2.66 -32.36
C ALA A 429 36.30 -3.49 -31.24
N CYS A 430 35.63 -4.51 -30.71
CA CYS A 430 36.22 -5.44 -29.74
C CYS A 430 37.42 -6.19 -30.33
N LEU A 431 37.31 -6.73 -31.55
CA LEU A 431 38.37 -7.50 -32.20
C LEU A 431 39.60 -6.64 -32.54
N LEU A 432 39.39 -5.40 -32.99
CA LEU A 432 40.46 -4.44 -33.30
C LEU A 432 40.96 -3.65 -32.06
N GLN A 433 40.43 -3.94 -30.88
CA GLN A 433 40.79 -3.33 -29.58
C GLN A 433 40.56 -1.80 -29.52
N LEU A 434 39.43 -1.36 -30.08
CA LEU A 434 39.00 0.03 -30.17
C LEU A 434 38.09 0.42 -28.99
N ALA A 435 38.71 0.65 -27.82
CA ALA A 435 38.00 0.94 -26.57
C ALA A 435 37.03 2.13 -26.65
N GLU A 436 37.39 3.21 -27.36
CA GLU A 436 36.55 4.42 -27.50
C GLU A 436 35.23 4.13 -28.22
N ILE A 437 35.27 3.28 -29.26
CA ILE A 437 34.08 2.86 -30.02
C ILE A 437 33.32 1.78 -29.26
N GLN A 438 34.02 0.86 -28.58
CA GLN A 438 33.41 -0.11 -27.68
C GLN A 438 32.57 0.58 -26.59
N GLU A 439 33.10 1.64 -25.97
CA GLU A 439 32.39 2.44 -24.98
C GLU A 439 31.21 3.20 -25.60
N ALA A 440 31.37 3.83 -26.77
CA ALA A 440 30.29 4.52 -27.47
C ALA A 440 29.14 3.58 -27.86
N CYS A 441 29.43 2.39 -28.38
CA CYS A 441 28.44 1.35 -28.71
C CYS A 441 27.78 0.79 -27.45
N CYS A 442 28.52 0.57 -26.35
CA CYS A 442 27.93 0.16 -25.08
C CYS A 442 27.02 1.25 -24.49
N GLU A 443 27.41 2.53 -24.59
CA GLU A 443 26.61 3.67 -24.12
C GLU A 443 25.34 3.89 -24.96
N PHE A 444 25.39 3.61 -26.27
CA PHE A 444 24.20 3.55 -27.11
C PHE A 444 23.24 2.44 -26.65
N LEU A 445 23.75 1.20 -26.50
CA LEU A 445 22.93 0.05 -26.08
C LEU A 445 22.33 0.22 -24.68
N LYS A 446 23.06 0.81 -23.72
CA LYS A 446 22.53 1.17 -22.38
C LYS A 446 21.28 2.05 -22.45
N ARG A 447 21.18 2.94 -23.44
CA ARG A 447 20.07 3.90 -23.60
C ARG A 447 18.87 3.31 -24.31
N GLN A 448 19.04 2.18 -25.00
CA GLN A 448 18.00 1.46 -25.74
C GLN A 448 17.57 0.15 -25.04
N LEU A 449 17.90 -0.03 -23.75
CA LEU A 449 17.46 -1.18 -22.96
C LEU A 449 15.94 -1.10 -22.68
N ASP A 450 15.22 -2.09 -23.20
CA ASP A 450 13.77 -2.25 -23.07
C ASP A 450 13.44 -3.70 -22.64
N PRO A 451 12.35 -3.98 -21.90
CA PRO A 451 12.01 -5.34 -21.49
C PRO A 451 11.90 -6.34 -22.66
N SER A 452 11.56 -5.87 -23.87
CA SER A 452 11.46 -6.70 -25.08
C SER A 452 12.79 -7.06 -25.75
N ASN A 453 13.90 -6.37 -25.44
CA ASN A 453 15.21 -6.56 -26.09
C ASN A 453 16.36 -6.84 -25.11
N CYS A 454 16.10 -6.76 -23.80
CA CYS A 454 17.17 -6.81 -22.80
C CYS A 454 17.87 -8.18 -22.73
N LEU A 455 17.22 -9.28 -23.14
CA LEU A 455 17.83 -10.61 -23.20
C LEU A 455 18.76 -10.72 -24.42
N GLY A 456 18.34 -10.20 -25.58
CA GLY A 456 19.20 -10.04 -26.75
C GLY A 456 20.44 -9.19 -26.46
N ILE A 457 20.28 -8.01 -25.84
CA ILE A 457 21.39 -7.12 -25.47
C ILE A 457 22.31 -7.80 -24.42
N ARG A 458 21.75 -8.54 -23.46
CA ARG A 458 22.51 -9.33 -22.47
C ARG A 458 23.37 -10.40 -23.14
N ALA A 459 22.79 -11.24 -24.00
CA ALA A 459 23.49 -12.31 -24.69
C ALA A 459 24.59 -11.77 -25.64
N PHE A 460 24.31 -10.64 -26.32
CA PHE A 460 25.28 -9.93 -27.16
C PHE A 460 26.45 -9.36 -26.33
N ALA A 461 26.17 -8.78 -25.16
CA ALA A 461 27.19 -8.26 -24.27
C ALA A 461 28.08 -9.37 -23.68
N ASP A 462 27.54 -10.53 -23.35
CA ASP A 462 28.30 -11.70 -22.90
C ASP A 462 29.20 -12.26 -24.02
N THR A 463 28.63 -12.50 -25.20
CA THR A 463 29.32 -12.99 -26.41
C THR A 463 30.56 -12.14 -26.74
N HIS A 464 30.47 -10.82 -26.58
CA HIS A 464 31.58 -9.88 -26.85
C HIS A 464 32.34 -9.43 -25.58
N SER A 465 32.16 -10.12 -24.45
CA SER A 465 32.84 -9.86 -23.17
C SER A 465 32.72 -8.42 -22.66
N CYS A 466 31.65 -7.71 -23.03
CA CYS A 466 31.36 -6.33 -22.66
C CYS A 466 30.80 -6.25 -21.23
N ARG A 467 31.63 -6.61 -20.25
CA ARG A 467 31.27 -6.84 -18.84
C ARG A 467 30.39 -5.77 -18.19
N GLU A 468 30.61 -4.49 -18.50
CA GLU A 468 29.80 -3.41 -17.92
C GLU A 468 28.41 -3.31 -18.55
N LEU A 469 28.29 -3.53 -19.87
CA LEU A 469 26.99 -3.62 -20.54
C LEU A 469 26.22 -4.86 -20.05
N LEU A 470 26.90 -6.01 -19.94
CA LEU A 470 26.33 -7.25 -19.38
C LEU A 470 25.80 -7.03 -17.97
N ARG A 471 26.61 -6.44 -17.07
CA ARG A 471 26.22 -6.13 -15.68
C ARG A 471 25.03 -5.17 -15.57
N ILE A 472 24.85 -4.28 -16.55
CA ILE A 472 23.69 -3.37 -16.60
C ILE A 472 22.46 -4.11 -17.15
N ALA A 473 22.62 -4.89 -18.22
CA ALA A 473 21.56 -5.70 -18.81
C ALA A 473 21.03 -6.75 -17.81
N ASP A 474 21.90 -7.50 -17.13
CA ASP A 474 21.54 -8.43 -16.03
C ASP A 474 20.66 -7.74 -14.98
N LYS A 475 21.04 -6.54 -14.54
CA LYS A 475 20.28 -5.78 -13.54
C LYS A 475 18.95 -5.25 -14.08
N PHE A 476 18.89 -4.89 -15.35
CA PHE A 476 17.66 -4.46 -16.01
C PHE A 476 16.68 -5.63 -16.17
N THR A 477 17.16 -6.78 -16.68
CA THR A 477 16.41 -8.04 -16.76
C THR A 477 15.92 -8.49 -15.37
N GLN A 478 16.78 -8.39 -14.35
CA GLN A 478 16.41 -8.72 -12.96
C GLN A 478 15.36 -7.76 -12.39
N HIS A 479 15.40 -6.47 -12.74
CA HIS A 479 14.45 -5.47 -12.25
C HIS A 479 13.08 -5.57 -12.94
N ASN A 480 13.07 -5.77 -14.26
CA ASN A 480 11.86 -5.76 -15.09
C ASN A 480 11.35 -7.17 -15.41
N PHE A 481 11.77 -8.19 -14.63
CA PHE A 481 11.53 -9.60 -14.93
C PHE A 481 10.06 -9.96 -15.20
N GLN A 482 9.11 -9.27 -14.55
CA GLN A 482 7.67 -9.46 -14.80
C GLN A 482 7.28 -9.19 -16.27
N GLU A 483 7.86 -8.18 -16.91
CA GLU A 483 7.58 -7.85 -18.32
C GLU A 483 8.44 -8.72 -19.26
N VAL A 484 9.67 -9.03 -18.86
CA VAL A 484 10.57 -9.92 -19.62
C VAL A 484 9.99 -11.33 -19.74
N MET A 485 9.37 -11.89 -18.70
CA MET A 485 8.77 -13.25 -18.75
C MET A 485 7.55 -13.37 -19.67
N GLU A 486 7.00 -12.25 -20.16
CA GLU A 486 5.92 -12.22 -21.16
C GLU A 486 6.46 -12.08 -22.60
N SER A 487 7.78 -11.90 -22.78
CA SER A 487 8.44 -11.75 -24.09
C SER A 487 8.69 -13.07 -24.82
N GLU A 488 8.78 -13.00 -26.15
CA GLU A 488 9.19 -14.15 -26.97
C GLU A 488 10.69 -14.47 -26.81
N GLU A 489 11.56 -13.47 -26.59
CA GLU A 489 12.99 -13.69 -26.28
C GLU A 489 13.14 -14.63 -25.07
N PHE A 490 12.33 -14.44 -24.03
CA PHE A 490 12.35 -15.29 -22.83
C PHE A 490 11.95 -16.75 -23.14
N MET A 491 10.95 -16.96 -24.00
CA MET A 491 10.51 -18.31 -24.40
C MET A 491 11.56 -19.02 -25.26
N LEU A 492 12.41 -18.28 -25.98
CA LEU A 492 13.47 -18.82 -26.82
C LEU A 492 14.80 -19.07 -26.08
N LEU A 493 14.94 -18.64 -24.81
CA LEU A 493 16.19 -18.79 -24.03
C LEU A 493 16.71 -20.24 -23.96
N PRO A 494 18.04 -20.45 -24.08
CA PRO A 494 18.70 -21.68 -23.66
C PRO A 494 18.59 -21.95 -22.15
N ALA A 495 18.59 -23.21 -21.75
CA ALA A 495 18.38 -23.64 -20.37
C ALA A 495 19.39 -23.06 -19.37
N ASN A 496 20.67 -22.95 -19.75
CA ASN A 496 21.71 -22.35 -18.91
C ASN A 496 21.45 -20.86 -18.66
N GLN A 497 21.11 -20.08 -19.70
CA GLN A 497 20.80 -18.66 -19.54
C GLN A 497 19.54 -18.43 -18.71
N LEU A 498 18.54 -19.30 -18.83
CA LEU A 498 17.37 -19.29 -17.95
C LEU A 498 17.78 -19.55 -16.49
N ILE A 499 18.62 -20.56 -16.24
CA ILE A 499 19.15 -20.91 -14.91
C ILE A 499 19.94 -19.73 -14.30
N ASP A 500 20.79 -19.04 -15.06
CA ASP A 500 21.52 -17.86 -14.58
C ASP A 500 20.57 -16.76 -14.08
N ILE A 501 19.45 -16.55 -14.78
CA ILE A 501 18.45 -15.56 -14.41
C ILE A 501 17.64 -16.02 -13.18
N ILE A 502 17.06 -17.22 -13.21
CA ILE A 502 16.16 -17.70 -12.14
C ILE A 502 16.88 -18.15 -10.87
N SER A 503 18.19 -18.42 -10.92
CA SER A 503 18.99 -18.70 -9.72
C SER A 503 19.28 -17.42 -8.90
N SER A 504 19.29 -16.26 -9.56
CA SER A 504 19.68 -14.97 -8.97
C SER A 504 18.91 -14.63 -7.70
N ASP A 505 19.66 -14.34 -6.63
CA ASP A 505 19.16 -13.81 -5.37
C ASP A 505 18.50 -12.43 -5.52
N GLU A 506 18.80 -11.69 -6.60
CA GLU A 506 18.37 -10.30 -6.81
C GLU A 506 17.12 -10.19 -7.73
N LEU A 507 16.52 -11.30 -8.17
CA LEU A 507 15.40 -11.29 -9.12
C LEU A 507 14.15 -10.58 -8.54
N ASN A 508 13.66 -9.54 -9.21
CA ASN A 508 12.53 -8.73 -8.76
C ASN A 508 11.18 -9.39 -9.12
N VAL A 509 10.69 -10.24 -8.22
CA VAL A 509 9.39 -10.94 -8.35
C VAL A 509 8.52 -10.71 -7.12
N ARG A 510 7.19 -10.70 -7.33
CA ARG A 510 6.19 -10.54 -6.27
C ARG A 510 6.01 -11.82 -5.45
N SER A 511 6.27 -12.98 -6.06
CA SER A 511 6.27 -14.30 -5.43
C SER A 511 7.04 -15.33 -6.29
N GLU A 512 7.51 -16.42 -5.68
CA GLU A 512 8.07 -17.56 -6.43
C GLU A 512 7.03 -18.24 -7.34
N GLU A 513 5.74 -18.02 -7.11
CA GLU A 513 4.65 -18.51 -7.98
C GLU A 513 4.78 -17.89 -9.38
N GLN A 514 5.29 -16.66 -9.51
CA GLN A 514 5.62 -16.06 -10.82
C GLN A 514 6.82 -16.77 -11.48
N VAL A 515 7.88 -17.06 -10.74
CA VAL A 515 9.08 -17.76 -11.24
C VAL A 515 8.71 -19.17 -11.72
N PHE A 516 7.90 -19.88 -10.93
CA PHE A 516 7.36 -21.19 -11.29
C PHE A 516 6.55 -21.12 -12.58
N ASN A 517 5.62 -20.17 -12.70
CA ASN A 517 4.80 -20.02 -13.90
C ASN A 517 5.63 -19.66 -15.14
N ALA A 518 6.67 -18.83 -15.01
CA ALA A 518 7.60 -18.51 -16.08
C ALA A 518 8.39 -19.75 -16.56
N VAL A 519 8.93 -20.55 -15.62
CA VAL A 519 9.62 -21.82 -15.93
C VAL A 519 8.67 -22.81 -16.60
N MET A 520 7.45 -22.97 -16.09
CA MET A 520 6.48 -23.90 -16.67
C MET A 520 5.98 -23.44 -18.05
N ALA A 521 5.89 -22.14 -18.32
CA ALA A 521 5.61 -21.61 -19.65
C ALA A 521 6.75 -21.92 -20.63
N TRP A 522 8.00 -21.68 -20.22
CA TRP A 522 9.20 -22.00 -21.00
C TRP A 522 9.31 -23.50 -21.32
N VAL A 523 9.05 -24.40 -20.36
CA VAL A 523 9.01 -25.85 -20.63
C VAL A 523 7.84 -26.22 -21.56
N LYS A 524 6.67 -25.60 -21.39
CA LYS A 524 5.48 -25.90 -22.21
C LYS A 524 5.59 -25.36 -23.65
N TYR A 525 6.51 -24.44 -23.93
CA TYR A 525 6.81 -23.95 -25.28
C TYR A 525 7.53 -25.01 -26.16
N SER A 526 8.46 -25.80 -25.60
CA SER A 526 9.07 -26.97 -26.30
C SER A 526 9.17 -28.19 -25.38
N ILE A 527 8.05 -28.88 -25.20
CA ILE A 527 7.94 -30.00 -24.25
C ILE A 527 8.90 -31.15 -24.57
N GLN A 528 9.11 -31.46 -25.85
CA GLN A 528 9.93 -32.62 -26.25
C GLN A 528 11.41 -32.44 -25.89
N GLU A 529 11.94 -31.22 -26.06
CA GLU A 529 13.36 -30.90 -25.83
C GLU A 529 13.63 -30.51 -24.39
N ARG A 530 12.69 -29.81 -23.74
CA ARG A 530 12.88 -29.19 -22.42
C ARG A 530 12.42 -30.06 -21.26
N ARG A 531 11.61 -31.12 -21.49
CA ARG A 531 11.19 -32.04 -20.41
C ARG A 531 12.37 -32.72 -19.69
N PRO A 532 13.44 -33.22 -20.36
CA PRO A 532 14.62 -33.74 -19.66
C PRO A 532 15.40 -32.69 -18.87
N GLN A 533 15.18 -31.40 -19.14
CA GLN A 533 15.85 -30.27 -18.47
C GLN A 533 15.01 -29.72 -17.31
N LEU A 534 13.73 -30.12 -17.18
CA LEU A 534 12.82 -29.63 -16.15
C LEU A 534 13.39 -29.77 -14.72
N PRO A 535 13.99 -30.90 -14.27
CA PRO A 535 14.54 -30.99 -12.92
C PRO A 535 15.67 -29.98 -12.67
N GLN A 536 16.57 -29.86 -13.65
CA GLN A 536 17.75 -28.98 -13.59
C GLN A 536 17.39 -27.49 -13.55
N VAL A 537 16.24 -27.11 -14.11
CA VAL A 537 15.69 -25.74 -14.03
C VAL A 537 14.86 -25.56 -12.76
N LEU A 538 14.02 -26.54 -12.40
CA LEU A 538 13.08 -26.47 -11.28
C LEU A 538 13.77 -26.34 -9.91
N GLN A 539 14.94 -26.95 -9.73
CA GLN A 539 15.75 -26.82 -8.51
C GLN A 539 16.18 -25.38 -8.14
N HIS A 540 16.10 -24.42 -9.08
CA HIS A 540 16.39 -23.00 -8.87
C HIS A 540 15.14 -22.15 -8.56
N VAL A 541 13.94 -22.74 -8.68
CA VAL A 541 12.69 -22.17 -8.17
C VAL A 541 12.60 -22.48 -6.67
N ARG A 542 12.27 -21.49 -5.84
CA ARG A 542 12.35 -21.64 -4.38
C ARG A 542 11.03 -22.21 -3.84
N LEU A 543 10.72 -23.46 -4.25
CA LEU A 543 9.48 -24.17 -3.93
C LEU A 543 9.06 -24.14 -2.44
N PRO A 544 9.99 -24.20 -1.44
CA PRO A 544 9.64 -24.06 -0.02
C PRO A 544 9.02 -22.71 0.39
N LEU A 545 9.04 -21.71 -0.50
CA LEU A 545 8.50 -20.36 -0.30
C LEU A 545 7.21 -20.10 -1.12
N LEU A 546 6.64 -21.14 -1.74
CA LEU A 546 5.33 -21.07 -2.39
C LEU A 546 4.21 -21.16 -1.36
N SER A 547 3.01 -20.64 -1.70
CA SER A 547 1.86 -20.85 -0.82
C SER A 547 1.48 -22.35 -0.76
N PRO A 548 1.09 -22.90 0.40
CA PRO A 548 0.73 -24.32 0.50
C PRO A 548 -0.41 -24.74 -0.44
N LYS A 549 -1.32 -23.80 -0.76
CA LYS A 549 -2.40 -24.02 -1.74
C LYS A 549 -1.87 -24.20 -3.16
N PHE A 550 -0.92 -23.37 -3.58
CA PHE A 550 -0.30 -23.44 -4.90
C PHE A 550 0.63 -24.65 -5.03
N LEU A 551 1.43 -24.95 -3.98
CA LEU A 551 2.34 -26.10 -3.98
C LEU A 551 1.58 -27.43 -4.12
N VAL A 552 0.44 -27.62 -3.46
CA VAL A 552 -0.35 -28.86 -3.55
C VAL A 552 -1.32 -28.84 -4.74
N GLY A 553 -2.09 -27.76 -4.90
CA GLY A 553 -3.16 -27.65 -5.89
C GLY A 553 -2.69 -27.35 -7.32
N THR A 554 -1.45 -26.86 -7.50
CA THR A 554 -0.89 -26.55 -8.82
C THR A 554 0.41 -27.33 -9.05
N VAL A 555 1.47 -27.07 -8.28
CA VAL A 555 2.81 -27.65 -8.53
C VAL A 555 2.80 -29.18 -8.44
N GLY A 556 2.46 -29.72 -7.27
CA GLY A 556 2.33 -31.17 -7.05
C GLY A 556 1.13 -31.81 -7.76
N SER A 557 0.37 -31.04 -8.53
CA SER A 557 -0.76 -31.50 -9.33
C SER A 557 -0.45 -31.58 -10.84
N ASP A 558 0.55 -30.86 -11.35
CA ASP A 558 0.91 -30.81 -12.77
C ASP A 558 1.44 -32.18 -13.29
N PRO A 559 0.96 -32.66 -14.45
CA PRO A 559 1.39 -33.96 -15.01
C PRO A 559 2.90 -34.08 -15.28
N LEU A 560 3.58 -32.99 -15.65
CA LEU A 560 5.02 -33.04 -15.95
C LEU A 560 5.82 -33.34 -14.68
N ILE A 561 5.50 -32.65 -13.59
CA ILE A 561 6.15 -32.82 -12.28
C ILE A 561 5.83 -34.18 -11.65
N LYS A 562 4.59 -34.68 -11.81
CA LYS A 562 4.22 -36.04 -11.37
C LYS A 562 4.92 -37.15 -12.14
N SER A 563 5.32 -36.90 -13.39
CA SER A 563 5.89 -37.91 -14.28
C SER A 563 7.39 -38.14 -14.13
N ASP A 564 8.04 -37.34 -13.29
CA ASP A 564 9.47 -37.30 -13.05
C ASP A 564 9.77 -37.66 -11.57
N GLU A 565 11.00 -38.02 -11.23
CA GLU A 565 11.40 -38.41 -9.87
C GLU A 565 12.02 -37.24 -9.09
N GLU A 566 13.06 -36.62 -9.64
CA GLU A 566 13.72 -35.45 -9.06
C GLU A 566 12.75 -34.28 -8.81
N CYS A 567 11.78 -34.07 -9.71
CA CYS A 567 10.75 -33.05 -9.54
C CYS A 567 9.77 -33.35 -8.39
N ARG A 568 9.55 -34.62 -8.04
CA ARG A 568 8.72 -35.00 -6.87
C ARG A 568 9.49 -34.76 -5.58
N ASP A 569 10.76 -35.15 -5.53
CA ASP A 569 11.62 -34.96 -4.36
C ASP A 569 11.77 -33.47 -3.99
N LEU A 570 11.93 -32.58 -4.97
CA LEU A 570 11.94 -31.13 -4.78
C LEU A 570 10.61 -30.58 -4.21
N VAL A 571 9.47 -31.18 -4.57
CA VAL A 571 8.15 -30.81 -4.05
C VAL A 571 7.94 -31.37 -2.64
N ASP A 572 8.48 -32.54 -2.31
CA ASP A 572 8.37 -33.15 -0.99
C ASP A 572 9.34 -32.50 0.02
N GLU A 573 10.52 -32.03 -0.40
CA GLU A 573 11.37 -31.10 0.36
C GLU A 573 10.57 -29.85 0.78
N ALA A 574 9.87 -29.23 -0.18
CA ALA A 574 9.06 -28.04 0.06
C ALA A 574 7.87 -28.31 1.00
N LYS A 575 7.19 -29.45 0.86
CA LYS A 575 6.13 -29.88 1.80
C LYS A 575 6.68 -30.03 3.22
N ASN A 576 7.80 -30.73 3.38
CA ASN A 576 8.41 -30.96 4.70
C ASN A 576 8.80 -29.64 5.38
N TYR A 577 9.43 -28.72 4.65
CA TYR A 577 9.75 -27.38 5.15
C TYR A 577 8.50 -26.59 5.60
N LEU A 578 7.39 -26.71 4.87
CA LEU A 578 6.13 -26.07 5.24
C LEU A 578 5.48 -26.74 6.46
N LEU A 579 5.49 -28.08 6.53
CA LEU A 579 4.87 -28.89 7.59
C LEU A 579 5.61 -28.86 8.94
N LEU A 580 6.91 -28.55 8.96
CA LEU A 580 7.74 -28.54 10.17
C LEU A 580 8.27 -27.14 10.55
N PRO A 581 7.41 -26.16 10.94
CA PRO A 581 7.83 -24.79 11.28
C PRO A 581 8.95 -24.68 12.33
N GLN A 582 9.02 -25.64 13.25
CA GLN A 582 9.97 -25.66 14.36
C GLN A 582 11.39 -26.05 13.92
N GLU A 583 11.52 -26.82 12.83
CA GLU A 583 12.80 -27.33 12.31
C GLU A 583 13.38 -26.50 11.18
N ARG A 584 12.62 -25.51 10.66
CA ARG A 584 13.08 -24.57 9.61
C ARG A 584 14.46 -23.92 9.86
N PRO A 585 14.91 -23.61 11.09
CA PRO A 585 16.27 -23.12 11.34
C PRO A 585 17.38 -24.12 11.00
N LEU A 586 17.08 -25.42 11.00
CA LEU A 586 17.99 -26.51 10.62
C LEU A 586 17.91 -26.81 9.11
N MET A 587 16.75 -26.57 8.49
CA MET A 587 16.48 -26.78 7.05
C MET A 587 16.90 -25.57 6.18
N GLN A 588 18.00 -24.89 6.51
CA GLN A 588 18.46 -23.70 5.78
C GLN A 588 19.35 -24.05 4.59
N GLY A 589 19.00 -23.54 3.41
CA GLY A 589 19.73 -23.76 2.16
C GLY A 589 19.28 -22.82 1.03
N PRO A 590 19.85 -22.94 -0.18
CA PRO A 590 19.58 -22.01 -1.29
C PRO A 590 18.11 -21.90 -1.68
N ARG A 591 17.35 -23.00 -1.58
CA ARG A 591 15.90 -23.05 -1.88
C ARG A 591 15.01 -22.52 -0.75
N THR A 592 15.48 -22.44 0.49
CA THR A 592 14.70 -21.95 1.64
C THR A 592 15.04 -20.50 2.01
N ARG A 593 16.11 -19.93 1.43
CA ARG A 593 16.44 -18.50 1.52
C ARG A 593 15.52 -17.67 0.60
N PRO A 594 14.74 -16.70 1.10
CA PRO A 594 14.04 -15.74 0.24
C PRO A 594 15.00 -14.99 -0.68
N ARG A 595 14.55 -14.63 -1.89
CA ARG A 595 15.28 -13.68 -2.74
C ARG A 595 15.48 -12.39 -1.97
N LYS A 596 16.65 -11.77 -2.12
CA LYS A 596 16.89 -10.42 -1.64
C LYS A 596 16.03 -9.48 -2.48
N PRO A 597 15.09 -8.75 -1.89
CA PRO A 597 14.44 -7.68 -2.62
C PRO A 597 15.50 -6.59 -2.82
N ILE A 598 15.94 -6.34 -4.07
CA ILE A 598 17.00 -5.36 -4.43
C ILE A 598 16.85 -4.06 -3.63
N ARG A 599 15.59 -3.65 -3.43
CA ARG A 599 15.15 -2.88 -2.27
C ARG A 599 13.85 -3.52 -1.80
N CYS A 600 13.74 -3.84 -0.51
CA CYS A 600 12.39 -3.91 0.06
C CYS A 600 11.89 -2.46 0.03
N GLY A 601 10.69 -2.23 -0.49
CA GLY A 601 10.18 -0.86 -0.65
C GLY A 601 10.21 -0.08 0.65
N GLU A 602 10.46 1.23 0.56
CA GLU A 602 10.04 2.14 1.62
C GLU A 602 8.52 1.99 1.78
N VAL A 603 8.07 1.71 3.00
CA VAL A 603 6.65 1.58 3.36
C VAL A 603 6.25 2.76 4.23
N LEU A 604 5.06 3.29 3.99
CA LEU A 604 4.54 4.44 4.71
C LEU A 604 3.53 3.98 5.77
N PHE A 605 3.68 4.47 7.00
CA PHE A 605 2.73 4.24 8.09
C PHE A 605 1.94 5.51 8.37
N ALA A 606 0.61 5.42 8.36
CA ALA A 606 -0.32 6.46 8.77
C ALA A 606 -0.87 6.16 10.17
N VAL A 607 -0.53 7.00 11.15
CA VAL A 607 -0.68 6.72 12.58
C VAL A 607 -1.74 7.61 13.22
N GLY A 608 -2.76 6.99 13.81
CA GLY A 608 -3.77 7.69 14.62
C GLY A 608 -4.56 8.75 13.84
N GLY A 609 -4.77 9.90 14.48
CA GLY A 609 -5.55 11.03 13.95
C GLY A 609 -6.96 11.13 14.54
N TRP A 610 -7.79 11.95 13.90
CA TRP A 610 -9.17 12.25 14.31
C TRP A 610 -10.17 11.89 13.20
N CYS A 611 -11.31 11.33 13.58
CA CYS A 611 -12.44 11.11 12.67
C CYS A 611 -13.77 11.13 13.43
N SER A 612 -14.78 11.81 12.88
CA SER A 612 -16.18 11.79 13.34
C SER A 612 -16.44 12.17 14.81
N GLY A 613 -15.45 12.77 15.49
CA GLY A 613 -15.53 13.18 16.90
C GLY A 613 -14.69 12.35 17.87
N ASP A 614 -14.03 11.30 17.40
CA ASP A 614 -13.14 10.43 18.19
C ASP A 614 -11.67 10.55 17.75
N ALA A 615 -10.75 10.39 18.71
CA ALA A 615 -9.35 10.10 18.45
C ALA A 615 -9.15 8.62 18.10
N ILE A 616 -8.25 8.34 17.17
CA ILE A 616 -7.97 7.02 16.62
C ILE A 616 -6.67 6.45 17.24
N SER A 617 -6.66 5.15 17.54
CA SER A 617 -5.45 4.38 17.88
C SER A 617 -4.96 3.49 16.73
N SER A 618 -5.79 3.21 15.73
CA SER A 618 -5.44 2.34 14.62
C SER A 618 -4.36 2.94 13.72
N VAL A 619 -3.59 2.06 13.09
CA VAL A 619 -2.45 2.38 12.25
C VAL A 619 -2.59 1.62 10.94
N GLU A 620 -2.24 2.27 9.84
CA GLU A 620 -2.29 1.68 8.50
C GLU A 620 -0.91 1.74 7.85
N ARG A 621 -0.50 0.65 7.22
CA ARG A 621 0.68 0.54 6.37
C ARG A 621 0.26 0.63 4.91
N TYR A 622 0.95 1.47 4.15
CA TYR A 622 0.92 1.51 2.70
C TYR A 622 2.17 0.86 2.13
N ASP A 623 1.98 -0.02 1.16
CA ASP A 623 3.04 -0.56 0.31
C ASP A 623 2.89 0.01 -1.11
N PRO A 624 3.83 0.86 -1.58
CA PRO A 624 3.79 1.39 -2.94
C PRO A 624 3.95 0.35 -4.06
N GLN A 625 4.55 -0.82 -3.78
CA GLN A 625 4.78 -1.85 -4.80
C GLN A 625 3.49 -2.59 -5.16
N THR A 626 2.65 -2.90 -4.16
CA THR A 626 1.31 -3.48 -4.36
C THR A 626 0.20 -2.42 -4.48
N ASN A 627 0.49 -1.16 -4.11
CA ASN A 627 -0.48 -0.06 -3.96
C ASN A 627 -1.58 -0.37 -2.92
N GLU A 628 -1.31 -1.25 -1.96
CA GLU A 628 -2.27 -1.67 -0.93
C GLU A 628 -2.13 -0.90 0.38
N TRP A 629 -3.28 -0.70 1.05
CA TRP A 629 -3.37 -0.18 2.42
C TRP A 629 -3.82 -1.31 3.35
N ARG A 630 -2.95 -1.73 4.27
CA ARG A 630 -3.21 -2.81 5.23
C ARG A 630 -3.27 -2.26 6.67
N MET A 631 -4.15 -2.82 7.49
CA MET A 631 -4.19 -2.51 8.92
C MET A 631 -3.01 -3.20 9.62
N VAL A 632 -2.32 -2.49 10.51
CA VAL A 632 -1.29 -3.06 11.40
C VAL A 632 -1.70 -2.88 12.86
N ALA A 633 -0.87 -3.33 13.81
CA ALA A 633 -1.20 -3.20 15.23
C ALA A 633 -1.53 -1.76 15.63
N SER A 634 -2.58 -1.61 16.45
CA SER A 634 -3.03 -0.32 16.95
C SER A 634 -2.22 0.10 18.17
N MET A 635 -2.00 1.41 18.34
CA MET A 635 -1.37 1.98 19.52
C MET A 635 -2.17 1.65 20.79
N SER A 636 -1.48 1.56 21.92
CA SER A 636 -2.08 1.33 23.25
C SER A 636 -3.01 2.48 23.65
N LYS A 637 -2.71 3.70 23.18
CA LYS A 637 -3.57 4.88 23.33
C LYS A 637 -4.12 5.39 22.01
N ARG A 638 -5.32 5.96 22.05
CA ARG A 638 -5.86 6.81 20.98
C ARG A 638 -5.09 8.12 20.95
N ARG A 639 -4.73 8.63 19.77
CA ARG A 639 -3.91 9.86 19.64
C ARG A 639 -4.28 10.63 18.38
N CYS A 640 -4.84 11.84 18.53
CA CYS A 640 -4.90 12.85 17.48
C CYS A 640 -3.86 13.96 17.72
N GLY A 641 -3.37 14.60 16.65
CA GLY A 641 -2.26 15.56 16.75
C GLY A 641 -0.96 14.91 17.24
N VAL A 642 -0.76 13.64 16.94
CA VAL A 642 0.42 12.86 17.33
C VAL A 642 1.61 13.24 16.45
N GLY A 643 2.76 13.50 17.08
CA GLY A 643 4.02 13.68 16.35
C GLY A 643 4.62 12.33 16.01
N VAL A 644 5.03 12.13 14.76
CA VAL A 644 5.53 10.84 14.26
C VAL A 644 6.83 11.03 13.49
N SER A 645 7.80 10.16 13.74
CA SER A 645 9.02 10.02 12.93
C SER A 645 9.64 8.64 13.15
N VAL A 646 10.70 8.34 12.41
CA VAL A 646 11.37 7.03 12.43
C VAL A 646 12.82 7.22 12.91
N LEU A 647 13.21 6.44 13.92
CA LEU A 647 14.54 6.39 14.50
C LEU A 647 14.94 4.91 14.64
N ASP A 648 16.13 4.55 14.15
CA ASP A 648 16.69 3.19 14.24
C ASP A 648 15.71 2.09 13.76
N ASP A 649 15.09 2.33 12.59
CA ASP A 649 14.03 1.53 11.94
C ASP A 649 12.73 1.34 12.75
N LEU A 650 12.56 2.05 13.86
CA LEU A 650 11.36 2.03 14.70
C LEU A 650 10.52 3.29 14.54
N LEU A 651 9.19 3.14 14.54
CA LEU A 651 8.23 4.23 14.34
C LEU A 651 7.79 4.80 15.70
N TYR A 652 8.16 6.04 16.01
CA TYR A 652 7.84 6.69 17.29
C TYR A 652 6.55 7.53 17.19
N ALA A 653 5.66 7.38 18.18
CA ALA A 653 4.43 8.14 18.35
C ALA A 653 4.49 8.98 19.63
N VAL A 654 4.75 10.29 19.46
CA VAL A 654 5.02 11.25 20.55
C VAL A 654 3.77 12.07 20.87
N GLY A 655 3.35 12.05 22.14
CA GLY A 655 2.27 12.91 22.65
C GLY A 655 0.93 12.74 21.91
N GLY A 656 0.28 13.86 21.60
CA GLY A 656 -1.06 13.93 21.04
C GLY A 656 -2.13 14.15 22.11
N HIS A 657 -3.39 13.94 21.74
CA HIS A 657 -4.57 14.03 22.60
C HIS A 657 -5.45 12.79 22.40
N ASP A 658 -5.95 12.20 23.49
CA ASP A 658 -6.72 10.94 23.44
C ASP A 658 -8.24 11.12 23.27
N GLY A 659 -8.70 12.37 23.23
CA GLY A 659 -10.11 12.76 23.22
C GLY A 659 -10.59 13.33 24.56
N SER A 660 -9.86 13.10 25.66
CA SER A 660 -10.14 13.63 27.00
C SER A 660 -8.95 14.34 27.67
N SER A 661 -7.71 14.08 27.24
CA SER A 661 -6.50 14.59 27.88
C SER A 661 -5.32 14.75 26.91
N TYR A 662 -4.48 15.76 27.19
CA TYR A 662 -3.22 16.00 26.50
C TYR A 662 -2.16 15.01 27.02
N LEU A 663 -1.39 14.41 26.12
CA LEU A 663 -0.45 13.33 26.45
C LEU A 663 1.01 13.81 26.42
N ASN A 664 1.81 13.33 27.37
CA ASN A 664 3.28 13.38 27.33
C ASN A 664 3.91 12.02 27.00
N SER A 665 3.11 10.93 27.04
CA SER A 665 3.55 9.56 26.80
C SER A 665 4.07 9.36 25.38
N VAL A 666 5.04 8.48 25.22
CA VAL A 666 5.61 8.07 23.93
C VAL A 666 5.42 6.57 23.78
N GLU A 667 5.13 6.12 22.57
CA GLU A 667 5.11 4.70 22.20
C GLU A 667 5.99 4.52 20.96
N ARG A 668 6.61 3.34 20.80
CA ARG A 668 7.35 2.98 19.58
C ARG A 668 6.81 1.69 18.98
N TYR A 669 6.82 1.60 17.67
CA TYR A 669 6.38 0.42 16.92
C TYR A 669 7.54 -0.21 16.18
N ASP A 670 7.67 -1.53 16.33
CA ASP A 670 8.58 -2.36 15.56
C ASP A 670 7.79 -3.07 14.44
N PRO A 671 8.09 -2.78 13.16
CA PRO A 671 7.48 -3.49 12.04
C PRO A 671 7.76 -4.99 12.03
N LYS A 672 8.92 -5.44 12.55
CA LYS A 672 9.37 -6.84 12.47
C LYS A 672 8.60 -7.77 13.42
N THR A 673 8.03 -7.21 14.49
CA THR A 673 7.18 -7.92 15.45
C THR A 673 5.71 -7.49 15.40
N ASN A 674 5.40 -6.46 14.59
CA ASN A 674 4.10 -5.81 14.48
C ASN A 674 3.51 -5.44 15.85
N GLN A 675 4.32 -4.85 16.72
CA GLN A 675 3.93 -4.53 18.12
C GLN A 675 4.29 -3.10 18.52
N TRP A 676 3.45 -2.51 19.38
CA TRP A 676 3.68 -1.22 20.02
C TRP A 676 4.23 -1.44 21.44
N SER A 677 5.34 -0.78 21.76
CA SER A 677 5.95 -0.76 23.09
C SER A 677 5.77 0.62 23.75
N SER A 678 5.41 0.60 25.03
CA SER A 678 5.30 1.78 25.91
C SER A 678 6.52 1.91 26.84
N ASP A 679 7.69 1.50 26.35
CA ASP A 679 8.96 1.43 27.09
C ASP A 679 9.81 2.71 26.95
N VAL A 680 9.42 3.60 26.04
CA VAL A 680 10.06 4.90 25.80
C VAL A 680 9.69 5.89 26.91
N ALA A 681 10.67 6.58 27.46
CA ALA A 681 10.44 7.60 28.47
C ALA A 681 9.47 8.69 27.99
N PRO A 682 8.58 9.20 28.87
CA PRO A 682 7.67 10.28 28.52
C PRO A 682 8.42 11.62 28.38
N THR A 683 7.87 12.52 27.58
CA THR A 683 8.35 13.90 27.45
C THR A 683 8.08 14.72 28.72
N SER A 684 8.85 15.80 28.95
CA SER A 684 8.76 16.59 30.20
C SER A 684 7.46 17.39 30.36
N THR A 685 6.70 17.59 29.28
CA THR A 685 5.38 18.23 29.28
C THR A 685 4.44 17.54 28.30
N CYS A 686 3.14 17.51 28.60
CA CYS A 686 2.13 17.10 27.62
C CYS A 686 2.16 18.01 26.39
N ARG A 687 1.98 17.42 25.21
CA ARG A 687 2.01 18.14 23.93
C ARG A 687 1.15 17.46 22.89
N THR A 688 0.28 18.20 22.23
CA THR A 688 -0.39 17.79 20.99
C THR A 688 -0.07 18.75 19.85
N SER A 689 -0.20 18.26 18.61
CA SER A 689 0.19 18.96 17.38
C SER A 689 1.66 19.40 17.42
N VAL A 690 2.52 18.48 17.88
CA VAL A 690 3.98 18.61 18.01
C VAL A 690 4.67 18.18 16.71
N GLY A 691 5.66 18.94 16.24
CA GLY A 691 6.52 18.53 15.13
C GLY A 691 7.59 17.55 15.61
N VAL A 692 7.81 16.44 14.91
CA VAL A 692 8.81 15.43 15.30
C VAL A 692 9.68 15.02 14.12
N ALA A 693 11.00 15.02 14.30
CA ALA A 693 11.98 14.62 13.29
C ALA A 693 13.28 14.10 13.93
N VAL A 694 14.08 13.35 13.16
CA VAL A 694 15.38 12.83 13.61
C VAL A 694 16.53 13.61 13.00
N LEU A 695 17.50 14.01 13.83
CA LEU A 695 18.74 14.68 13.43
C LEU A 695 19.92 14.13 14.25
N GLY A 696 20.92 13.56 13.58
CA GLY A 696 22.16 13.09 14.22
C GLY A 696 21.98 11.91 15.19
N GLY A 697 21.02 11.01 14.94
CA GLY A 697 20.69 9.89 15.83
C GLY A 697 19.77 10.25 17.01
N TYR A 698 19.27 11.49 17.06
CA TYR A 698 18.36 11.97 18.10
C TYR A 698 16.98 12.31 17.55
N LEU A 699 15.92 11.94 18.28
CA LEU A 699 14.54 12.32 17.98
C LEU A 699 14.20 13.64 18.67
N TYR A 700 13.83 14.67 17.92
CA TYR A 700 13.44 15.99 18.43
C TYR A 700 11.92 16.14 18.45
N ALA A 701 11.37 16.65 19.55
CA ALA A 701 9.97 17.02 19.71
C ALA A 701 9.87 18.55 19.86
N VAL A 702 9.28 19.20 18.85
CA VAL A 702 9.31 20.65 18.62
C VAL A 702 7.92 21.25 18.82
N GLY A 703 7.78 22.14 19.80
CA GLY A 703 6.56 22.93 20.03
C GLY A 703 5.33 22.08 20.39
N GLY A 704 4.19 22.41 19.79
CA GLY A 704 2.87 21.89 20.12
C GLY A 704 2.12 22.78 21.11
N GLN A 705 1.07 22.23 21.74
CA GLN A 705 0.33 22.86 22.84
C GLN A 705 0.09 21.86 23.98
N ASP A 706 0.12 22.36 25.22
CA ASP A 706 -0.09 21.58 26.45
C ASP A 706 -1.55 21.61 26.97
N GLY A 707 -2.40 22.45 26.35
CA GLY A 707 -3.78 22.72 26.76
C GLY A 707 -3.97 24.04 27.53
N VAL A 708 -2.88 24.73 27.87
CA VAL A 708 -2.86 26.06 28.48
C VAL A 708 -2.22 27.09 27.55
N SER A 709 -1.15 26.72 26.85
CA SER A 709 -0.39 27.61 25.97
C SER A 709 0.22 26.89 24.76
N CYS A 710 0.56 27.67 23.73
CA CYS A 710 1.39 27.19 22.63
C CYS A 710 2.86 27.21 23.05
N LEU A 711 3.58 26.14 22.72
CA LEU A 711 4.93 25.90 23.19
C LEU A 711 5.96 26.38 22.15
N ASN A 712 7.04 27.00 22.63
CA ASN A 712 8.30 27.15 21.90
C ASN A 712 9.38 26.17 22.39
N ILE A 713 9.06 25.35 23.41
CA ILE A 713 9.94 24.36 24.01
C ILE A 713 10.32 23.30 22.98
N VAL A 714 11.58 22.86 23.03
CA VAL A 714 12.11 21.77 22.22
C VAL A 714 12.81 20.77 23.13
N GLU A 715 12.50 19.49 22.97
CA GLU A 715 13.15 18.39 23.67
C GLU A 715 13.75 17.39 22.70
N ARG A 716 14.89 16.82 23.08
CA ARG A 716 15.67 15.85 22.32
C ARG A 716 15.74 14.54 23.10
N TYR A 717 15.33 13.44 22.48
CA TYR A 717 15.42 12.09 23.02
C TYR A 717 16.71 11.41 22.55
N ASP A 718 17.47 10.86 23.49
CA ASP A 718 18.57 9.93 23.22
C ASP A 718 18.06 8.48 23.35
N PRO A 719 18.16 7.64 22.30
CA PRO A 719 17.69 6.26 22.34
C PRO A 719 18.56 5.35 23.22
N LYS A 720 19.81 5.73 23.50
CA LYS A 720 20.76 4.96 24.34
C LYS A 720 20.56 5.24 25.83
N GLU A 721 20.26 6.48 26.19
CA GLU A 721 19.90 6.85 27.58
C GLU A 721 18.41 6.63 27.90
N ASN A 722 17.55 6.36 26.90
CA ASN A 722 16.08 6.36 27.01
C ASN A 722 15.56 7.61 27.74
N LYS A 723 15.94 8.80 27.26
CA LYS A 723 15.80 10.04 28.03
C LYS A 723 15.59 11.28 27.16
N TRP A 724 14.63 12.10 27.55
CA TRP A 724 14.39 13.42 26.99
C TRP A 724 15.19 14.50 27.72
N THR A 725 15.85 15.37 26.97
CA THR A 725 16.59 16.54 27.47
C THR A 725 16.13 17.80 26.72
N ARG A 726 15.92 18.91 27.42
CA ARG A 726 15.59 20.19 26.78
C ARG A 726 16.80 20.77 26.05
N VAL A 727 16.58 21.25 24.83
CA VAL A 727 17.54 22.05 24.05
C VAL A 727 17.03 23.49 23.95
N ALA A 728 17.72 24.36 23.19
CA ALA A 728 17.25 25.72 23.00
C ALA A 728 15.82 25.76 22.42
N SER A 729 14.97 26.58 23.04
CA SER A 729 13.62 26.87 22.56
C SER A 729 13.64 27.72 21.29
N MET A 730 12.60 27.58 20.47
CA MET A 730 12.36 28.46 19.33
C MET A 730 12.11 29.90 19.79
N SER A 731 12.35 30.88 18.91
CA SER A 731 11.97 32.28 19.16
C SER A 731 10.45 32.45 19.23
N THR A 732 9.71 31.65 18.46
CA THR A 732 8.25 31.74 18.32
C THR A 732 7.58 30.51 18.93
N ARG A 733 6.41 30.69 19.57
CA ARG A 733 5.53 29.61 20.03
C ARG A 733 4.79 29.01 18.84
N ARG A 734 4.75 27.68 18.69
CA ARG A 734 4.18 27.03 17.50
C ARG A 734 3.45 25.74 17.83
N LEU A 735 2.12 25.74 17.76
CA LEU A 735 1.29 24.54 17.68
C LEU A 735 1.07 24.15 16.20
N GLY A 736 0.97 22.87 15.89
CA GLY A 736 0.72 22.40 14.52
C GLY A 736 1.82 22.78 13.52
N VAL A 737 3.05 22.93 14.05
CA VAL A 737 4.28 23.15 13.30
C VAL A 737 4.68 21.88 12.57
N ALA A 738 5.14 22.03 11.34
CA ALA A 738 5.74 20.93 10.60
C ALA A 738 7.27 21.08 10.60
N VAL A 739 7.98 19.96 10.55
CA VAL A 739 9.45 19.94 10.70
C VAL A 739 10.10 19.11 9.60
N ALA A 740 11.33 19.49 9.23
CA ALA A 740 12.14 18.82 8.23
C ALA A 740 13.62 18.92 8.60
N VAL A 741 14.44 17.97 8.15
CA VAL A 741 15.88 17.93 8.45
C VAL A 741 16.68 17.91 7.17
N LEU A 742 17.48 18.95 6.93
CA LEU A 742 18.19 19.17 5.67
C LEU A 742 19.55 19.83 5.94
N GLY A 743 20.63 19.30 5.35
CA GLY A 743 21.98 19.85 5.46
C GLY A 743 22.52 19.91 6.90
N GLY A 744 22.08 19.01 7.79
CA GLY A 744 22.46 18.99 9.21
C GLY A 744 21.67 19.93 10.12
N TYR A 745 20.70 20.68 9.61
CA TYR A 745 19.82 21.57 10.38
C TYR A 745 18.41 20.99 10.50
N LEU A 746 17.76 21.23 11.64
CA LEU A 746 16.34 20.95 11.87
C LEU A 746 15.53 22.22 11.64
N TYR A 747 14.59 22.20 10.70
CA TYR A 747 13.73 23.32 10.35
C TYR A 747 12.37 23.19 11.03
N ALA A 748 11.85 24.29 11.56
CA ALA A 748 10.49 24.46 12.07
C ALA A 748 9.72 25.41 11.15
N VAL A 749 8.70 24.90 10.47
CA VAL A 749 8.02 25.57 9.36
C VAL A 749 6.57 25.88 9.76
N GLY A 750 6.21 27.17 9.75
CA GLY A 750 4.84 27.62 9.98
C GLY A 750 4.29 27.26 11.37
N GLY A 751 3.10 26.64 11.39
CA GLY A 751 2.34 26.38 12.61
C GLY A 751 1.43 27.55 12.98
N SER A 752 1.05 27.64 14.26
CA SER A 752 0.17 28.66 14.81
C SER A 752 0.65 29.08 16.19
N ASP A 753 0.67 30.39 16.47
CA ASP A 753 1.09 30.95 17.78
C ASP A 753 0.03 30.77 18.89
N GLY A 754 -1.21 30.50 18.49
CA GLY A 754 -2.40 30.37 19.33
C GLY A 754 -3.55 31.24 18.84
N THR A 755 -3.25 32.28 18.06
CA THR A 755 -4.19 33.22 17.46
C THR A 755 -4.20 33.09 15.94
N SER A 756 -3.03 33.14 15.30
CA SER A 756 -2.88 33.14 13.84
C SER A 756 -1.98 32.01 13.32
N PRO A 757 -2.24 31.50 12.10
CA PRO A 757 -1.27 30.70 11.36
C PRO A 757 -0.04 31.55 10.97
N LEU A 758 1.12 30.89 10.92
CA LEU A 758 2.41 31.51 10.71
C LEU A 758 2.98 31.15 9.34
N ASN A 759 3.69 32.10 8.71
CA ASN A 759 4.54 31.84 7.55
C ASN A 759 6.05 31.85 7.90
N THR A 760 6.40 32.32 9.09
CA THR A 760 7.78 32.36 9.60
C THR A 760 8.41 30.97 9.69
N VAL A 761 9.71 30.89 9.45
CA VAL A 761 10.49 29.65 9.45
C VAL A 761 11.76 29.85 10.29
N GLU A 762 12.09 28.86 11.11
CA GLU A 762 13.30 28.86 11.95
C GLU A 762 14.10 27.59 11.66
N ARG A 763 15.44 27.66 11.71
CA ARG A 763 16.33 26.48 11.67
C ARG A 763 17.17 26.38 12.93
N TYR A 764 17.36 25.17 13.42
CA TYR A 764 18.18 24.85 14.58
C TYR A 764 19.54 24.29 14.13
N ASN A 765 20.63 24.87 14.64
CA ASN A 765 21.96 24.29 14.56
C ASN A 765 22.24 23.47 15.84
N PRO A 766 22.42 22.14 15.77
CA PRO A 766 22.72 21.31 16.93
C PRO A 766 24.10 21.58 17.55
N GLN A 767 25.05 22.15 16.80
CA GLN A 767 26.40 22.47 17.28
C GLN A 767 26.43 23.79 18.07
N GLU A 768 25.65 24.79 17.65
CA GLU A 768 25.47 26.06 18.40
C GLU A 768 24.45 25.94 19.54
N ASN A 769 23.62 24.88 19.55
CA ASN A 769 22.39 24.80 20.34
C ASN A 769 21.55 26.08 20.19
N ARG A 770 21.30 26.52 18.95
CA ARG A 770 20.65 27.80 18.66
C ARG A 770 19.72 27.73 17.46
N TRP A 771 18.61 28.48 17.54
CA TRP A 771 17.69 28.72 16.43
C TRP A 771 18.05 30.03 15.68
N HIS A 772 17.84 30.03 14.38
CA HIS A 772 18.01 31.17 13.49
C HIS A 772 16.78 31.29 12.59
N THR A 773 16.17 32.47 12.51
CA THR A 773 15.11 32.75 11.53
C THR A 773 15.67 32.71 10.11
N VAL A 774 14.94 32.10 9.18
CA VAL A 774 15.25 32.08 7.74
C VAL A 774 14.08 32.67 6.95
N SER A 775 14.18 32.76 5.63
CA SER A 775 13.13 33.38 4.81
C SER A 775 11.75 32.75 5.05
N PRO A 776 10.69 33.56 5.25
CA PRO A 776 9.35 33.06 5.49
C PRO A 776 8.71 32.50 4.22
N MET A 777 7.75 31.60 4.40
CA MET A 777 6.85 31.13 3.35
C MET A 777 6.04 32.29 2.74
N GLY A 778 5.62 32.12 1.48
CA GLY A 778 4.69 33.03 0.82
C GLY A 778 3.27 32.96 1.40
N THR A 779 2.87 31.79 1.93
CA THR A 779 1.56 31.58 2.57
C THR A 779 1.69 31.29 4.07
N ARG A 780 0.75 31.78 4.88
CA ARG A 780 0.62 31.39 6.30
C ARG A 780 -0.01 30.00 6.42
N ARG A 781 0.62 29.08 7.15
CA ARG A 781 0.20 27.67 7.18
C ARG A 781 0.28 27.07 8.58
N LYS A 782 -0.87 26.65 9.13
CA LYS A 782 -0.94 25.72 10.27
C LYS A 782 -1.45 24.35 9.82
N HIS A 783 -1.01 23.28 10.50
CA HIS A 783 -1.36 21.88 10.16
C HIS A 783 -1.00 21.49 8.70
N LEU A 784 0.06 22.08 8.16
CA LEU A 784 0.67 21.68 6.88
C LEU A 784 1.40 20.34 6.98
N GLY A 785 1.63 19.72 5.83
CA GLY A 785 2.64 18.68 5.68
C GLY A 785 3.98 19.30 5.26
N CYS A 786 5.09 18.73 5.74
CA CYS A 786 6.45 19.17 5.39
C CYS A 786 7.37 17.95 5.21
N ALA A 787 8.19 17.96 4.15
CA ALA A 787 9.12 16.87 3.82
C ALA A 787 10.31 17.40 3.03
N VAL A 788 11.41 16.65 2.99
CA VAL A 788 12.57 16.95 2.13
C VAL A 788 12.44 16.16 0.84
N TYR A 789 12.53 16.85 -0.31
CA TYR A 789 12.50 16.25 -1.64
C TYR A 789 13.45 17.03 -2.57
N GLN A 790 14.28 16.32 -3.34
CA GLN A 790 15.25 16.93 -4.28
C GLN A 790 16.10 18.06 -3.66
N ASP A 791 16.72 17.82 -2.49
CA ASP A 791 17.49 18.80 -1.70
C ASP A 791 16.73 20.08 -1.28
N MET A 792 15.40 20.09 -1.34
CA MET A 792 14.56 21.22 -0.95
C MET A 792 13.51 20.80 0.09
N ILE A 793 13.07 21.75 0.91
CA ILE A 793 12.00 21.51 1.89
C ILE A 793 10.66 21.87 1.24
N TYR A 794 9.81 20.88 1.00
CA TYR A 794 8.48 21.07 0.45
C TYR A 794 7.47 21.28 1.58
N SER A 795 6.68 22.34 1.47
CA SER A 795 5.59 22.76 2.35
C SER A 795 4.28 22.66 1.59
N VAL A 796 3.34 21.84 2.07
CA VAL A 796 2.16 21.42 1.30
C VAL A 796 0.89 21.52 2.12
N GLY A 797 -0.14 22.16 1.57
CA GLY A 797 -1.46 22.28 2.18
C GLY A 797 -1.43 23.05 3.50
N GLY A 798 -2.15 22.54 4.50
CA GLY A 798 -2.44 23.23 5.76
C GLY A 798 -3.70 24.09 5.69
N ARG A 799 -3.78 25.09 6.56
CA ARG A 799 -4.83 26.12 6.58
C ARG A 799 -4.19 27.51 6.78
N ASP A 800 -4.69 28.51 6.05
CA ASP A 800 -4.39 29.93 6.31
C ASP A 800 -5.39 30.54 7.31
N ASP A 801 -5.44 31.87 7.39
CA ASP A 801 -6.36 32.61 8.28
C ASP A 801 -7.85 32.37 7.93
N THR A 802 -8.15 31.93 6.69
CA THR A 802 -9.49 31.77 6.13
C THR A 802 -9.85 30.32 5.79
N THR A 803 -8.99 29.57 5.09
CA THR A 803 -9.36 28.38 4.31
C THR A 803 -8.30 27.27 4.33
N GLU A 804 -8.75 26.03 4.15
CA GLU A 804 -7.93 24.86 3.88
C GLU A 804 -7.20 25.01 2.53
N LEU A 805 -5.91 24.70 2.48
CA LEU A 805 -5.04 24.99 1.34
C LEU A 805 -4.79 23.75 0.47
N SER A 806 -4.76 23.94 -0.85
CA SER A 806 -4.18 23.00 -1.81
C SER A 806 -2.81 23.45 -2.35
N SER A 807 -2.43 24.71 -2.13
CA SER A 807 -1.15 25.26 -2.61
C SER A 807 0.05 24.58 -1.96
N ALA A 808 1.15 24.52 -2.70
CA ALA A 808 2.44 24.02 -2.25
C ALA A 808 3.55 25.04 -2.53
N GLU A 809 4.63 24.99 -1.77
CA GLU A 809 5.82 25.81 -1.95
C GLU A 809 7.07 25.05 -1.48
N ARG A 810 8.24 25.32 -2.09
CA ARG A 810 9.51 24.66 -1.76
C ARG A 810 10.59 25.66 -1.39
N TYR A 811 11.39 25.34 -0.38
CA TYR A 811 12.51 26.14 0.09
C TYR A 811 13.85 25.57 -0.36
N ASN A 812 14.67 26.41 -1.00
CA ASN A 812 16.03 26.09 -1.38
C ASN A 812 17.02 26.68 -0.33
N PRO A 813 17.74 25.85 0.44
CA PRO A 813 18.66 26.33 1.47
C PRO A 813 19.89 27.06 0.90
N ARG A 814 20.21 26.88 -0.39
CA ARG A 814 21.36 27.54 -1.06
C ARG A 814 21.06 29.00 -1.41
N THR A 815 19.80 29.33 -1.72
CA THR A 815 19.37 30.72 -2.02
C THR A 815 18.62 31.39 -0.87
N ASN A 816 18.26 30.64 0.18
CA ASN A 816 17.38 31.11 1.27
C ASN A 816 16.08 31.74 0.73
N GLN A 817 15.42 31.03 -0.21
CA GLN A 817 14.18 31.48 -0.85
C GLN A 817 13.15 30.36 -0.92
N TRP A 818 11.88 30.75 -0.77
CA TRP A 818 10.72 29.92 -1.12
C TRP A 818 10.33 30.16 -2.58
N SER A 819 9.78 29.13 -3.23
CA SER A 819 9.22 29.21 -4.57
C SER A 819 7.92 28.42 -4.63
N PRO A 820 6.88 28.89 -5.35
CA PRO A 820 5.64 28.15 -5.48
C PRO A 820 5.86 26.82 -6.21
N VAL A 821 5.05 25.83 -5.84
CA VAL A 821 4.93 24.54 -6.51
C VAL A 821 3.47 24.41 -6.97
N VAL A 822 3.22 23.62 -8.01
CA VAL A 822 1.86 23.32 -8.48
C VAL A 822 0.96 22.87 -7.32
N ALA A 823 -0.27 23.36 -7.31
CA ALA A 823 -1.24 23.04 -6.26
C ALA A 823 -1.75 21.60 -6.40
N MET A 824 -2.08 20.98 -5.26
CA MET A 824 -2.80 19.71 -5.20
C MET A 824 -4.21 19.84 -5.80
N THR A 825 -4.75 18.69 -6.23
CA THR A 825 -6.15 18.50 -6.62
C THR A 825 -7.09 18.81 -5.47
N SER A 826 -6.72 18.41 -4.25
CA SER A 826 -7.54 18.59 -3.04
C SER A 826 -6.96 19.66 -2.12
N ARG A 827 -7.83 20.38 -1.40
CA ARG A 827 -7.43 21.14 -0.20
C ARG A 827 -7.17 20.16 0.93
N ARG A 828 -6.08 20.34 1.69
CA ARG A 828 -5.66 19.38 2.74
C ARG A 828 -5.04 20.07 3.95
N SER A 829 -5.87 20.39 4.95
CA SER A 829 -5.39 20.72 6.31
C SER A 829 -5.19 19.45 7.14
N GLY A 830 -4.19 19.44 8.02
CA GLY A 830 -3.78 18.28 8.82
C GLY A 830 -3.37 17.09 7.97
N VAL A 831 -2.62 17.37 6.90
CA VAL A 831 -2.12 16.42 5.90
C VAL A 831 -0.77 15.84 6.31
N GLY A 832 -0.59 14.53 6.14
CA GLY A 832 0.73 13.92 6.24
C GLY A 832 1.48 14.11 4.92
N LEU A 833 2.76 14.50 4.97
CA LEU A 833 3.61 14.58 3.77
C LEU A 833 4.89 13.79 4.03
N ALA A 834 5.26 12.93 3.10
CA ALA A 834 6.46 12.09 3.18
C ALA A 834 7.02 11.78 1.80
N VAL A 835 8.27 11.33 1.72
CA VAL A 835 8.85 10.76 0.50
C VAL A 835 8.96 9.25 0.69
N VAL A 836 8.52 8.50 -0.33
CA VAL A 836 8.46 7.03 -0.30
C VAL A 836 8.94 6.51 -1.66
N ASN A 837 9.98 5.67 -1.67
CA ASN A 837 10.66 5.16 -2.87
C ASN A 837 11.08 6.28 -3.86
N GLY A 838 11.40 7.47 -3.34
CA GLY A 838 11.76 8.64 -4.15
C GLY A 838 10.57 9.40 -4.76
N GLN A 839 9.33 9.11 -4.35
CA GLN A 839 8.13 9.87 -4.72
C GLN A 839 7.59 10.68 -3.54
N LEU A 840 7.23 11.94 -3.76
CA LEU A 840 6.66 12.81 -2.72
C LEU A 840 5.14 12.61 -2.62
N MET A 841 4.65 12.19 -1.44
CA MET A 841 3.28 11.76 -1.22
C MET A 841 2.57 12.59 -0.14
N ALA A 842 1.41 13.17 -0.48
CA ALA A 842 0.50 13.86 0.43
C ALA A 842 -0.68 12.94 0.82
N VAL A 843 -0.93 12.77 2.11
CA VAL A 843 -1.79 11.71 2.68
C VAL A 843 -2.88 12.30 3.58
N GLY A 844 -4.15 12.00 3.27
CA GLY A 844 -5.29 12.34 4.12
C GLY A 844 -5.56 13.84 4.26
N GLY A 845 -5.99 14.25 5.46
CA GLY A 845 -6.34 15.63 5.80
C GLY A 845 -7.83 15.95 5.68
N PHE A 846 -8.15 17.25 5.66
CA PHE A 846 -9.50 17.80 5.58
C PHE A 846 -9.56 18.94 4.54
N ASP A 847 -10.62 18.96 3.71
CA ASP A 847 -10.77 19.87 2.57
C ASP A 847 -11.63 21.13 2.85
N GLY A 848 -12.14 21.27 4.07
CA GLY A 848 -13.10 22.30 4.48
C GLY A 848 -14.51 21.72 4.73
N THR A 849 -14.83 20.56 4.13
CA THR A 849 -16.12 19.87 4.24
C THR A 849 -15.97 18.42 4.71
N THR A 850 -14.94 17.73 4.26
CA THR A 850 -14.82 16.26 4.29
C THR A 850 -13.46 15.82 4.80
N TYR A 851 -13.46 14.82 5.70
CA TYR A 851 -12.26 14.08 6.08
C TYR A 851 -11.83 13.17 4.92
N LEU A 852 -10.63 13.38 4.40
CA LEU A 852 -10.09 12.70 3.23
C LEU A 852 -9.49 11.33 3.59
N LYS A 853 -9.50 10.44 2.60
CA LYS A 853 -8.76 9.17 2.60
C LYS A 853 -7.87 8.99 1.36
N THR A 854 -8.06 9.82 0.34
CA THR A 854 -7.23 9.83 -0.88
C THR A 854 -5.81 10.29 -0.56
N ILE A 855 -4.88 9.91 -1.44
CA ILE A 855 -3.49 10.35 -1.43
C ILE A 855 -3.15 11.00 -2.77
N GLU A 856 -2.18 11.91 -2.78
CA GLU A 856 -1.70 12.58 -3.98
C GLU A 856 -0.18 12.45 -4.07
N VAL A 857 0.32 12.05 -5.24
CA VAL A 857 1.76 11.90 -5.51
C VAL A 857 2.20 13.03 -6.43
N TYR A 858 3.26 13.75 -6.06
CA TYR A 858 3.84 14.78 -6.92
C TYR A 858 4.68 14.15 -8.01
N ASP A 859 4.34 14.49 -9.25
CA ASP A 859 5.05 14.17 -10.47
C ASP A 859 5.85 15.44 -10.87
N PRO A 860 7.18 15.46 -10.74
CA PRO A 860 7.98 16.64 -11.04
C PRO A 860 8.11 16.88 -12.54
N ASP A 861 8.06 15.84 -13.37
CA ASP A 861 8.36 15.90 -14.80
C ASP A 861 7.13 16.37 -15.59
N ALA A 862 5.93 15.88 -15.24
CA ALA A 862 4.66 16.45 -15.70
C ALA A 862 4.21 17.66 -14.85
N ASN A 863 4.98 18.03 -13.82
CA ASN A 863 4.70 19.08 -12.83
C ASN A 863 3.23 19.12 -12.37
N THR A 864 2.75 18.01 -11.81
CA THR A 864 1.35 17.84 -11.39
C THR A 864 1.21 16.93 -10.16
N TRP A 865 0.04 16.94 -9.51
CA TRP A 865 -0.28 15.98 -8.44
C TRP A 865 -1.24 14.92 -8.97
N ARG A 866 -0.78 13.67 -9.00
CA ARG A 866 -1.60 12.51 -9.40
C ARG A 866 -2.43 12.05 -8.20
N LEU A 867 -3.76 12.11 -8.30
CA LEU A 867 -4.71 11.70 -7.25
C LEU A 867 -5.01 10.20 -7.31
N TYR A 868 -4.81 9.52 -6.18
CA TYR A 868 -5.09 8.09 -6.02
C TYR A 868 -6.15 7.84 -4.94
N GLY A 869 -6.86 6.72 -5.10
CA GLY A 869 -7.56 6.08 -3.99
C GLY A 869 -6.57 5.70 -2.89
N GLY A 870 -6.99 5.80 -1.64
CA GLY A 870 -6.15 5.47 -0.49
C GLY A 870 -6.97 5.18 0.76
N MET A 871 -6.26 4.78 1.81
CA MET A 871 -6.65 4.53 3.21
C MET A 871 -8.03 3.90 3.47
N ASN A 872 -8.04 2.85 4.27
CA ASN A 872 -9.24 2.23 4.79
C ASN A 872 -10.03 3.19 5.68
N TYR A 873 -9.33 4.02 6.47
CA TYR A 873 -9.95 5.07 7.30
C TYR A 873 -9.64 6.49 6.81
N ARG A 874 -10.58 7.41 7.07
CA ARG A 874 -10.38 8.86 6.88
C ARG A 874 -9.62 9.40 8.09
N ARG A 875 -8.58 10.21 7.87
CA ARG A 875 -7.66 10.68 8.93
C ARG A 875 -7.36 12.16 8.77
N LEU A 876 -7.68 12.95 9.80
CA LEU A 876 -7.19 14.32 9.99
C LEU A 876 -6.18 14.35 11.14
N GLY A 877 -5.01 14.97 10.93
CA GLY A 877 -4.04 15.18 12.01
C GLY A 877 -3.50 13.89 12.64
N GLY A 878 -3.43 12.83 11.84
CA GLY A 878 -2.56 11.68 12.10
C GLY A 878 -1.15 11.97 11.59
N GLY A 879 -0.14 11.35 12.18
CA GLY A 879 1.24 11.47 11.70
C GLY A 879 1.55 10.46 10.60
N VAL A 880 2.57 10.74 9.80
CA VAL A 880 3.14 9.78 8.84
C VAL A 880 4.60 9.51 9.17
N GLY A 881 5.05 8.27 8.96
CA GLY A 881 6.45 7.87 9.02
C GLY A 881 6.77 6.88 7.92
N VAL A 882 8.03 6.82 7.48
CA VAL A 882 8.47 5.96 6.38
C VAL A 882 9.62 5.09 6.85
N ILE A 883 9.48 3.78 6.67
CA ILE A 883 10.48 2.80 7.08
C ILE A 883 11.01 2.09 5.84
N LYS A 884 12.35 1.99 5.76
CA LYS A 884 13.03 1.10 4.83
C LYS A 884 12.93 -0.31 5.39
N MET A 885 12.13 -1.16 4.75
CA MET A 885 12.09 -2.56 5.15
C MET A 885 13.45 -3.21 4.85
N THR A 886 13.94 -4.07 5.74
CA THR A 886 15.19 -4.84 5.52
C THR A 886 14.93 -6.25 5.00
N HIS A 887 13.69 -6.71 5.08
CA HIS A 887 13.19 -7.98 4.54
C HIS A 887 11.78 -7.75 3.99
N CYS A 888 11.42 -8.42 2.89
CA CYS A 888 10.01 -8.59 2.54
C CYS A 888 9.40 -9.64 3.46
N GLU A 889 8.26 -9.34 4.07
CA GLU A 889 7.49 -10.30 4.87
C GLU A 889 6.70 -11.27 3.98
N SER A 890 7.42 -12.10 3.23
CA SER A 890 6.88 -13.39 2.81
C SER A 890 6.78 -14.29 4.05
N HIS A 891 5.58 -14.36 4.63
CA HIS A 891 5.16 -15.27 5.71
C HIS A 891 5.62 -14.96 7.15
N ILE A 892 4.99 -13.96 7.80
CA ILE A 892 4.70 -14.00 9.25
C ILE A 892 3.22 -13.63 9.53
N TRP A 893 2.29 -14.04 8.65
CA TRP A 893 0.83 -14.03 8.87
C TRP A 893 0.21 -15.24 8.15
#